data_AF-E3BJA7-F1
#
_entry.id   AF-E3BJA7-F1
#
_cell.length_a   1.000
_cell.length_b   1.000
_cell.length_c   1.000
_cell.angle_alpha   90.00
_cell.angle_beta   90.00
_cell.angle_gamma   90.00
#
_symmetry.space_group_name_H-M   'P 1'
#
loop_
_entity.id
_entity.type
_entity.pdbx_description
1 polymer ?
#
loop_
_entity_poly.entity_id
_entity_poly.type
_entity_poly.pdbx_seq_one_letter_code
_entity_poly.pdbx_strand_id
1 'polypeptide(L)'
;MNLYRSKLVKKIYLAGLLMASNQVMASDDCQFGGLVNQSDWVERVSLASDDCYKSWFNAPKGTALSLYSESSLKNIVLELDKSIVSYRGEESEAKRIHNLSEFIRAAYYVRYNNRSELGSFSKDFSVMVAHIADRFIGSDNARLLGAEQADAMYSVTLLVDNIRQLPITMDSMLTLLESINPENSQSYEFIWGVNNLFVAMFGHIYLDEFYEDLLLHPEYLERLENFVHDNLWLMGTEAEMLLHHAVREIGRLLVSDKEAINQSVVRFLKKVMRDHGLDGEQRKLWVAAAEMLLHYEPEIAESLDIPNQKIVLEQNLFVHRYQCEGPAVIRSQNLTKEQEVEACEKLREAENEFHSLVKSGQVPVEDDYNSELEVVVWKDKSSYSTFSHFLFGNSTNNGGQYLEGDPTKADNTARFLAYRTDSDTLSILNLEHEYVHYLDGRFNLYGDFRQTMAKGNIVWWLEGFAEYAHYKDKNQGAIRVIGKDNYSLSEVLATSYDDDANRVYRWGYLAVRFLFEKHPTEIEQLLGYARKGEYSTWSKEVQRLGSDYDQEFTLWIKSLANDKGQEPESEERPNSDKITEMSLNSSATYSAKKYQEHLFYIDVPDRVTEFKVSIKGDGDADLYASYDRVAHYFDYETADYKVGASNEAIIFEPQDDGFVVPGRYYFSLTGRDSFHKVIVSSVAEIEAVEDSSQNYPTVLENGQTEIITVDGVYYVGLYVDEPGTVNVSVKPVDDKHGNIDLYIGLDAWASKENFDIPAYDILDYKYVNFEASKPGYVYFTFDSVADSRKFELTISH
;
A
#
# COMPACT_ATOMS: atom_id res chain seq x y z
N MET A 1 0.63 -12.38 -14.02
CA MET A 1 0.78 -11.92 -12.63
C MET A 1 1.80 -10.78 -12.65
N ASN A 2 1.33 -9.54 -12.87
CA ASN A 2 2.18 -8.32 -12.91
C ASN A 2 2.41 -7.74 -11.51
N LEU A 3 2.45 -8.61 -10.50
CA LEU A 3 2.75 -8.28 -9.11
C LEU A 3 4.16 -8.77 -8.83
N TYR A 4 4.85 -8.18 -7.85
CA TYR A 4 6.26 -8.41 -7.49
C TYR A 4 7.29 -7.53 -8.22
N ARG A 5 7.03 -6.21 -8.25
CA ARG A 5 8.10 -5.22 -8.15
C ARG A 5 7.78 -4.30 -6.98
N SER A 6 8.81 -4.01 -6.18
CA SER A 6 8.84 -3.21 -4.94
C SER A 6 8.12 -3.77 -3.70
N LYS A 7 8.65 -4.86 -3.14
CA LYS A 7 8.56 -5.10 -1.69
C LYS A 7 9.90 -5.67 -1.21
N LEU A 8 10.89 -4.81 -1.11
CA LEU A 8 12.01 -5.00 -0.20
C LEU A 8 12.31 -3.63 0.37
N VAL A 9 11.92 -3.38 1.61
CA VAL A 9 12.86 -3.28 2.72
C VAL A 9 12.09 -3.36 4.05
N LYS A 10 12.67 -4.02 5.06
CA LYS A 10 12.83 -3.55 6.46
C LYS A 10 12.55 -4.58 7.55
N LYS A 11 13.63 -4.95 8.26
CA LYS A 11 13.59 -5.23 9.70
C LYS A 11 14.87 -4.71 10.35
N ILE A 12 14.78 -4.34 11.63
CA ILE A 12 15.76 -4.69 12.66
C ILE A 12 15.24 -4.24 14.02
N TYR A 13 15.64 -5.02 15.02
CA TYR A 13 15.40 -4.85 16.44
C TYR A 13 16.66 -4.50 17.23
N LEU A 14 16.44 -3.83 18.37
CA LEU A 14 17.41 -3.65 19.45
C LEU A 14 17.46 -4.84 20.42
N ALA A 15 18.65 -5.16 20.89
CA ALA A 15 18.90 -5.58 22.27
C ALA A 15 20.16 -4.86 22.77
N GLY A 16 20.05 -4.15 23.89
CA GLY A 16 21.16 -3.47 24.55
C GLY A 16 21.34 -3.96 25.98
N LEU A 17 22.57 -3.83 26.48
CA LEU A 17 22.89 -3.27 27.80
C LEU A 17 24.41 -3.22 28.03
N LEU A 18 25.01 -2.03 27.90
CA LEU A 18 25.51 -1.20 29.02
C LEU A 18 26.57 -0.16 28.55
N MET A 19 26.16 1.10 28.64
CA MET A 19 26.93 2.30 28.99
C MET A 19 28.25 2.60 28.26
N ALA A 20 28.17 3.40 27.19
CA ALA A 20 28.57 4.80 27.19
C ALA A 20 28.13 5.44 25.85
N SER A 21 27.49 6.59 25.96
CA SER A 21 26.86 7.37 24.90
C SER A 21 27.76 7.63 23.67
N ASN A 22 27.32 7.16 22.51
CA ASN A 22 27.43 7.85 21.23
C ASN A 22 26.12 7.57 20.48
N GLN A 23 25.22 8.55 20.44
CA GLN A 23 24.08 8.53 19.52
C GLN A 23 24.65 8.66 18.09
N VAL A 24 24.41 7.67 17.24
CA VAL A 24 24.74 7.72 15.80
C VAL A 24 23.45 8.05 15.06
N MET A 25 23.41 9.23 14.44
CA MET A 25 22.44 9.55 13.38
C MET A 25 22.66 8.57 12.22
N ALA A 26 21.61 8.09 11.55
CA ALA A 26 21.78 7.50 10.23
C ALA A 26 22.44 8.57 9.34
N SER A 27 23.57 8.23 8.73
CA SER A 27 24.38 9.17 7.96
C SER A 27 23.89 9.23 6.51
N ASP A 28 23.93 10.43 5.90
CA ASP A 28 23.92 10.64 4.43
C ASP A 28 24.87 9.70 3.65
N ASP A 29 25.79 9.02 4.35
CA ASP A 29 26.89 8.29 3.75
C ASP A 29 26.53 6.99 2.99
N CYS A 30 25.34 6.38 3.15
CA CYS A 30 24.95 5.20 2.35
C CYS A 30 23.86 5.44 1.29
N GLN A 31 23.28 6.65 1.20
CA GLN A 31 22.34 7.00 0.14
C GLN A 31 23.07 7.11 -1.22
N PHE A 32 22.36 6.87 -2.33
CA PHE A 32 22.97 6.84 -3.67
C PHE A 32 23.77 8.12 -3.95
N GLY A 33 23.20 9.30 -3.66
CA GLY A 33 23.86 10.59 -3.85
C GLY A 33 25.11 10.75 -2.98
N GLY A 34 25.02 10.35 -1.71
CA GLY A 34 26.14 10.39 -0.76
C GLY A 34 27.30 9.50 -1.15
N LEU A 35 27.04 8.34 -1.76
CA LEU A 35 28.06 7.38 -2.16
C LEU A 35 28.94 7.86 -3.34
N VAL A 36 28.44 8.72 -4.23
CA VAL A 36 29.11 9.08 -5.51
C VAL A 36 30.53 9.63 -5.31
N ASN A 37 30.80 10.31 -4.20
CA ASN A 37 32.06 10.99 -3.95
C ASN A 37 32.91 10.37 -2.83
N GLN A 38 32.51 9.21 -2.29
CA GLN A 38 33.21 8.57 -1.18
C GLN A 38 34.20 7.53 -1.69
N SER A 39 35.44 7.55 -1.18
CA SER A 39 36.45 6.56 -1.57
C SER A 39 36.20 5.17 -1.01
N ASP A 40 35.43 5.08 0.08
CA ASP A 40 35.07 3.85 0.81
C ASP A 40 33.61 3.43 0.55
N TRP A 41 33.00 3.93 -0.54
CA TRP A 41 31.59 3.69 -0.87
C TRP A 41 31.19 2.21 -0.90
N VAL A 42 32.09 1.30 -1.30
CA VAL A 42 31.83 -0.15 -1.28
C VAL A 42 31.61 -0.65 0.14
N GLU A 43 32.44 -0.23 1.09
CA GLU A 43 32.30 -0.63 2.50
C GLU A 43 31.05 0.00 3.12
N ARG A 44 30.72 1.24 2.72
CA ARG A 44 29.49 1.91 3.14
C ARG A 44 28.23 1.21 2.64
N VAL A 45 28.23 0.74 1.39
CA VAL A 45 27.16 -0.14 0.88
C VAL A 45 27.13 -1.43 1.69
N SER A 46 28.29 -2.04 1.95
CA SER A 46 28.37 -3.31 2.70
C SER A 46 27.77 -3.21 4.11
N LEU A 47 27.91 -2.06 4.76
CA LEU A 47 27.43 -1.80 6.13
C LEU A 47 26.12 -0.98 6.18
N ALA A 48 25.49 -0.76 5.03
CA ALA A 48 24.29 0.05 4.92
C ALA A 48 23.15 -0.50 5.79
N SER A 49 22.31 0.42 6.24
CA SER A 49 21.01 0.09 6.80
C SER A 49 19.94 0.11 5.71
N ASP A 50 18.85 -0.58 6.02
CA ASP A 50 17.70 -0.79 5.14
C ASP A 50 17.10 0.51 4.53
N ASP A 51 17.09 1.60 5.28
CA ASP A 51 16.70 2.95 4.86
C ASP A 51 17.40 3.44 3.57
N CYS A 52 18.62 2.96 3.30
CA CYS A 52 19.37 3.35 2.11
C CYS A 52 18.84 2.73 0.80
N TYR A 53 18.07 1.63 0.83
CA TYR A 53 17.73 0.91 -0.41
C TYR A 53 16.76 1.71 -1.28
N LYS A 54 15.83 2.47 -0.69
CA LYS A 54 14.91 3.34 -1.46
C LYS A 54 15.69 4.32 -2.34
N SER A 55 16.78 4.88 -1.82
CA SER A 55 17.67 5.77 -2.57
C SER A 55 18.36 5.04 -3.73
N TRP A 56 18.78 3.79 -3.53
CA TRP A 56 19.42 2.98 -4.57
C TRP A 56 18.46 2.65 -5.72
N PHE A 57 17.25 2.18 -5.42
CA PHE A 57 16.25 1.83 -6.44
C PHE A 57 15.67 3.06 -7.17
N ASN A 58 15.78 4.25 -6.59
CA ASN A 58 15.37 5.53 -7.18
C ASN A 58 16.55 6.41 -7.62
N ALA A 59 17.72 5.81 -7.88
CA ALA A 59 18.90 6.56 -8.30
C ALA A 59 18.60 7.48 -9.51
N PRO A 60 18.92 8.79 -9.45
CA PRO A 60 18.60 9.72 -10.54
C PRO A 60 19.26 9.31 -11.85
N LYS A 61 18.49 9.26 -12.95
CA LYS A 61 18.99 8.82 -14.27
C LYS A 61 20.26 9.56 -14.70
N GLY A 62 20.33 10.87 -14.41
CA GLY A 62 21.46 11.73 -14.78
C GLY A 62 22.77 11.38 -14.07
N THR A 63 22.72 10.77 -12.88
CA THR A 63 23.90 10.40 -12.09
C THR A 63 24.09 8.89 -11.96
N ALA A 64 23.11 8.07 -12.34
CA ALA A 64 23.11 6.62 -12.18
C ALA A 64 24.42 5.94 -12.64
N LEU A 65 25.00 6.37 -13.77
CA LEU A 65 26.23 5.76 -14.31
C LEU A 65 27.49 5.98 -13.44
N SER A 66 27.47 6.86 -12.45
CA SER A 66 28.60 7.03 -11.53
C SER A 66 28.88 5.74 -10.74
N LEU A 67 27.83 5.09 -10.24
CA LEU A 67 27.91 3.86 -9.44
C LEU A 67 27.35 2.64 -10.16
N TYR A 68 26.41 2.80 -11.10
CA TYR A 68 25.76 1.71 -11.85
C TYR A 68 26.36 1.44 -13.23
N SER A 69 27.54 1.98 -13.54
CA SER A 69 28.35 1.48 -14.65
C SER A 69 28.95 0.10 -14.31
N GLU A 70 29.24 -0.72 -15.32
CA GLU A 70 29.92 -2.01 -15.08
C GLU A 70 31.30 -1.83 -14.43
N SER A 71 32.03 -0.76 -14.76
CA SER A 71 33.32 -0.47 -14.14
C SER A 71 33.20 -0.21 -12.64
N SER A 72 32.16 0.53 -12.22
CA SER A 72 31.93 0.85 -10.82
C SER A 72 31.38 -0.36 -10.06
N LEU A 73 30.36 -1.03 -10.61
CA LEU A 73 29.73 -2.20 -9.97
C LEU A 73 30.65 -3.40 -9.84
N LYS A 74 31.67 -3.54 -10.69
CA LYS A 74 32.70 -4.59 -10.50
C LYS A 74 33.30 -4.57 -9.09
N ASN A 75 33.42 -3.42 -8.45
CA ASN A 75 33.93 -3.36 -7.07
C ASN A 75 32.95 -3.96 -6.06
N ILE A 76 31.64 -3.72 -6.22
CA ILE A 76 30.59 -4.35 -5.40
C ILE A 76 30.54 -5.85 -5.64
N VAL A 77 30.61 -6.27 -6.91
CA VAL A 77 30.60 -7.70 -7.28
C VAL A 77 31.81 -8.44 -6.69
N LEU A 78 33.00 -7.81 -6.69
CA LEU A 78 34.19 -8.38 -6.07
C LEU A 78 34.07 -8.49 -4.54
N GLU A 79 33.50 -7.47 -3.88
CA GLU A 79 33.29 -7.54 -2.43
C GLU A 79 32.19 -8.53 -2.05
N LEU A 80 31.16 -8.71 -2.90
CA LEU A 80 30.14 -9.73 -2.74
C LEU A 80 30.77 -11.14 -2.83
N ASP A 81 31.57 -11.40 -3.87
CA ASP A 81 32.27 -12.69 -4.02
C ASP A 81 33.15 -12.99 -2.80
N LYS A 82 33.92 -12.00 -2.34
CA LYS A 82 34.75 -12.13 -1.14
C LYS A 82 33.91 -12.42 0.11
N SER A 83 32.80 -11.70 0.30
CA SER A 83 31.89 -11.88 1.44
C SER A 83 31.30 -13.29 1.45
N ILE A 84 30.86 -13.79 0.30
CA ILE A 84 30.31 -15.14 0.13
C ILE A 84 31.38 -16.21 0.42
N VAL A 85 32.61 -16.04 -0.05
CA VAL A 85 33.70 -17.00 0.23
C VAL A 85 34.05 -17.06 1.72
N SER A 86 34.03 -15.92 2.41
CA SER A 86 34.29 -15.86 3.85
C SER A 86 33.09 -16.22 4.72
N TYR A 87 31.88 -16.30 4.17
CA TYR A 87 30.65 -16.46 4.94
C TYR A 87 30.64 -17.72 5.80
N ARG A 88 30.35 -17.58 7.09
CA ARG A 88 30.25 -18.65 8.09
C ARG A 88 28.86 -18.74 8.74
N GLY A 89 27.91 -17.92 8.30
CA GLY A 89 26.56 -17.91 8.84
C GLY A 89 26.32 -16.84 9.91
N GLU A 90 27.29 -15.97 10.19
CA GLU A 90 27.14 -14.90 11.18
C GLU A 90 26.21 -13.78 10.67
N GLU A 91 25.44 -13.15 11.57
CA GLU A 91 24.44 -12.13 11.23
C GLU A 91 25.05 -10.93 10.49
N SER A 92 26.21 -10.44 10.95
CA SER A 92 26.88 -9.29 10.33
C SER A 92 27.43 -9.60 8.93
N GLU A 93 27.85 -10.85 8.69
CA GLU A 93 28.30 -11.30 7.38
C GLU A 93 27.11 -11.44 6.41
N ALA A 94 25.98 -11.97 6.91
CA ALA A 94 24.75 -12.09 6.14
C ALA A 94 24.23 -10.71 5.70
N LYS A 95 24.24 -9.72 6.60
CA LYS A 95 23.91 -8.32 6.26
C LYS A 95 24.77 -7.76 5.13
N ARG A 96 26.10 -7.98 5.17
CA ARG A 96 26.97 -7.55 4.05
C ARG A 96 26.54 -8.17 2.73
N ILE A 97 26.25 -9.48 2.71
CA ILE A 97 25.82 -10.18 1.50
C ILE A 97 24.50 -9.62 1.00
N HIS A 98 23.53 -9.43 1.89
CA HIS A 98 22.23 -8.82 1.58
C HIS A 98 22.40 -7.45 0.93
N ASN A 99 23.10 -6.53 1.59
CA ASN A 99 23.27 -5.16 1.12
C ASN A 99 23.98 -5.08 -0.23
N LEU A 100 25.05 -5.86 -0.42
CA LEU A 100 25.80 -5.91 -1.66
C LEU A 100 24.93 -6.49 -2.80
N SER A 101 24.13 -7.51 -2.52
CA SER A 101 23.18 -8.08 -3.47
C SER A 101 22.09 -7.07 -3.85
N GLU A 102 21.46 -6.41 -2.87
CA GLU A 102 20.45 -5.37 -3.08
C GLU A 102 20.97 -4.21 -3.92
N PHE A 103 22.21 -3.76 -3.70
CA PHE A 103 22.80 -2.69 -4.50
C PHE A 103 22.95 -3.08 -5.98
N ILE A 104 23.31 -4.34 -6.26
CA ILE A 104 23.36 -4.87 -7.64
C ILE A 104 21.93 -4.93 -8.20
N ARG A 105 20.95 -5.44 -7.45
CA ARG A 105 19.55 -5.52 -7.87
C ARG A 105 18.98 -4.14 -8.22
N ALA A 106 19.25 -3.13 -7.40
CA ALA A 106 18.88 -1.74 -7.64
C ALA A 106 19.45 -1.23 -8.96
N ALA A 107 20.72 -1.53 -9.26
CA ALA A 107 21.33 -1.14 -10.52
C ALA A 107 20.65 -1.76 -11.76
N TYR A 108 20.31 -3.05 -11.70
CA TYR A 108 19.57 -3.72 -12.76
C TYR A 108 18.16 -3.15 -12.93
N TYR A 109 17.48 -2.85 -11.81
CA TYR A 109 16.16 -2.23 -11.81
C TYR A 109 16.18 -0.85 -12.47
N VAL A 110 17.07 0.04 -12.03
CA VAL A 110 17.19 1.41 -12.56
C VAL A 110 17.51 1.39 -14.05
N ARG A 111 18.40 0.53 -14.52
CA ARG A 111 18.70 0.42 -15.96
C ARG A 111 17.56 -0.20 -16.75
N TYR A 112 16.82 -1.16 -16.20
CA TYR A 112 15.66 -1.74 -16.87
C TYR A 112 14.59 -0.68 -17.15
N ASN A 113 14.26 0.15 -16.17
CA ASN A 113 13.24 1.20 -16.31
C ASN A 113 13.70 2.39 -17.16
N ASN A 114 15.02 2.52 -17.39
CA ASN A 114 15.63 3.63 -18.12
C ASN A 114 16.50 3.16 -19.30
N ARG A 115 16.09 2.04 -19.91
CA ARG A 115 16.93 1.30 -20.88
C ARG A 115 17.33 2.13 -22.10
N SER A 116 16.48 3.04 -22.57
CA SER A 116 16.75 3.92 -23.71
C SER A 116 17.92 4.89 -23.47
N GLU A 117 18.14 5.29 -22.22
CA GLU A 117 19.13 6.30 -21.84
C GLU A 117 20.39 5.65 -21.25
N LEU A 118 20.21 4.66 -20.36
CA LEU A 118 21.30 4.04 -19.63
C LEU A 118 21.85 2.79 -20.31
N GLY A 119 21.14 2.24 -21.30
CA GLY A 119 21.46 0.94 -21.90
C GLY A 119 21.31 -0.24 -20.93
N SER A 120 21.65 -1.45 -21.39
CA SER A 120 21.63 -2.69 -20.59
C SER A 120 23.03 -3.10 -20.12
N PHE A 121 23.11 -3.92 -19.08
CA PHE A 121 24.34 -4.63 -18.71
C PHE A 121 24.69 -5.65 -19.81
N SER A 122 25.99 -5.90 -19.98
CA SER A 122 26.50 -6.93 -20.88
C SER A 122 26.20 -8.32 -20.33
N LYS A 123 26.05 -9.28 -21.23
CA LYS A 123 25.85 -10.69 -20.88
C LYS A 123 26.99 -11.23 -20.01
N ASP A 124 28.25 -10.90 -20.36
CA ASP A 124 29.43 -11.35 -19.60
C ASP A 124 29.41 -10.85 -18.15
N PHE A 125 28.95 -9.61 -17.92
CA PHE A 125 28.80 -9.09 -16.57
C PHE A 125 27.72 -9.84 -15.79
N SER A 126 26.56 -10.08 -16.41
CA SER A 126 25.48 -10.86 -15.78
C SER A 126 25.90 -12.31 -15.47
N VAL A 127 26.63 -12.97 -16.39
CA VAL A 127 27.18 -14.33 -16.18
C VAL A 127 28.16 -14.37 -15.00
N MET A 128 29.03 -13.36 -14.86
CA MET A 128 29.94 -13.25 -13.73
C MET A 128 29.19 -13.17 -12.40
N VAL A 129 28.17 -12.32 -12.32
CA VAL A 129 27.32 -12.19 -11.12
C VAL A 129 26.57 -13.49 -10.83
N ALA A 130 26.09 -14.19 -11.86
CA ALA A 130 25.38 -15.45 -11.73
C ALA A 130 26.24 -16.55 -11.08
N HIS A 131 27.51 -16.69 -11.48
CA HIS A 131 28.41 -17.66 -10.84
C HIS A 131 28.72 -17.36 -9.36
N ILE A 132 28.67 -16.08 -8.97
CA ILE A 132 28.83 -15.68 -7.57
C ILE A 132 27.56 -16.02 -6.78
N ALA A 133 26.39 -15.71 -7.34
CA ALA A 133 25.10 -16.07 -6.75
C ALA A 133 24.96 -17.59 -6.61
N ASP A 134 25.29 -18.36 -7.65
CA ASP A 134 25.27 -19.83 -7.65
C ASP A 134 26.10 -20.42 -6.50
N ARG A 135 27.30 -19.91 -6.26
CA ARG A 135 28.16 -20.35 -5.16
C ARG A 135 27.51 -20.14 -3.79
N PHE A 136 26.84 -19.00 -3.60
CA PHE A 136 26.13 -18.75 -2.35
C PHE A 136 24.93 -19.69 -2.21
N ILE A 137 24.06 -19.77 -3.22
CA ILE A 137 22.81 -20.56 -3.21
C ILE A 137 23.12 -22.05 -2.99
N GLY A 138 24.19 -22.56 -3.61
CA GLY A 138 24.64 -23.95 -3.45
C GLY A 138 25.32 -24.27 -2.11
N SER A 139 25.55 -23.28 -1.23
CA SER A 139 26.18 -23.49 0.07
C SER A 139 25.18 -23.91 1.15
N ASP A 140 25.64 -24.69 2.14
CA ASP A 140 24.80 -25.04 3.30
C ASP A 140 24.38 -23.81 4.11
N ASN A 141 25.20 -22.75 4.09
CA ASN A 141 24.92 -21.51 4.81
C ASN A 141 23.74 -20.71 4.20
N ALA A 142 23.41 -20.92 2.93
CA ALA A 142 22.19 -20.33 2.33
C ALA A 142 20.90 -20.91 2.94
N ARG A 143 20.98 -22.01 3.69
CA ARG A 143 19.83 -22.69 4.32
C ARG A 143 19.60 -22.31 5.78
N LEU A 144 20.36 -21.34 6.31
CA LEU A 144 20.23 -20.89 7.69
C LEU A 144 18.94 -20.06 7.87
N LEU A 145 18.26 -20.24 9.01
CA LEU A 145 16.92 -19.68 9.27
C LEU A 145 16.91 -18.38 10.09
N GLY A 146 18.08 -17.88 10.49
CA GLY A 146 18.14 -16.57 11.15
C GLY A 146 17.69 -15.46 10.19
N ALA A 147 17.07 -14.42 10.71
CA ALA A 147 16.43 -13.38 9.89
C ALA A 147 17.40 -12.79 8.85
N GLU A 148 18.62 -12.45 9.27
CA GLU A 148 19.58 -11.77 8.40
C GLU A 148 20.17 -12.75 7.36
N GLN A 149 20.28 -14.02 7.73
CA GLN A 149 20.67 -15.11 6.83
C GLN A 149 19.59 -15.38 5.78
N ALA A 150 18.32 -15.38 6.18
CA ALA A 150 17.18 -15.53 5.29
C ALA A 150 17.06 -14.32 4.33
N ASP A 151 17.29 -13.09 4.81
CA ASP A 151 17.32 -11.89 3.97
C ASP A 151 18.48 -11.92 2.96
N ALA A 152 19.67 -12.35 3.38
CA ALA A 152 20.80 -12.56 2.47
C ALA A 152 20.45 -13.57 1.38
N MET A 153 19.89 -14.72 1.75
CA MET A 153 19.45 -15.72 0.79
C MET A 153 18.36 -15.19 -0.13
N TYR A 154 17.36 -14.47 0.38
CA TYR A 154 16.27 -13.92 -0.41
C TYR A 154 16.80 -12.97 -1.48
N SER A 155 17.68 -12.04 -1.09
CA SER A 155 18.26 -11.07 -2.00
C SER A 155 19.06 -11.74 -3.12
N VAL A 156 19.88 -12.75 -2.78
CA VAL A 156 20.74 -13.44 -3.75
C VAL A 156 19.93 -14.34 -4.69
N THR A 157 18.90 -15.03 -4.19
CA THR A 157 18.01 -15.82 -5.07
C THR A 157 17.19 -14.93 -5.99
N LEU A 158 16.70 -13.77 -5.51
CA LEU A 158 15.95 -12.84 -6.36
C LEU A 158 16.85 -12.13 -7.39
N LEU A 159 18.12 -11.88 -7.07
CA LEU A 159 19.11 -11.32 -7.99
C LEU A 159 19.21 -12.14 -9.29
N VAL A 160 18.99 -13.46 -9.24
CA VAL A 160 18.99 -14.33 -10.42
C VAL A 160 17.97 -13.89 -11.48
N ASP A 161 16.77 -13.47 -11.06
CA ASP A 161 15.77 -12.90 -11.96
C ASP A 161 16.26 -11.58 -12.57
N ASN A 162 16.80 -10.70 -11.73
CA ASN A 162 17.28 -9.38 -12.15
C ASN A 162 18.37 -9.48 -13.23
N ILE A 163 19.31 -10.42 -13.09
CA ILE A 163 20.43 -10.59 -14.02
C ILE A 163 20.08 -11.44 -15.25
N ARG A 164 18.91 -12.09 -15.28
CA ARG A 164 18.44 -12.96 -16.37
C ARG A 164 19.41 -14.13 -16.66
N GLN A 165 19.89 -14.83 -15.63
CA GLN A 165 20.84 -15.95 -15.75
C GLN A 165 20.43 -17.21 -14.97
N LEU A 166 19.13 -17.54 -14.91
CA LEU A 166 18.64 -18.77 -14.27
C LEU A 166 19.35 -20.05 -14.75
N PRO A 167 19.69 -20.24 -16.05
CA PRO A 167 20.42 -21.43 -16.50
C PRO A 167 21.71 -21.72 -15.71
N ILE A 168 22.43 -20.68 -15.27
CA ILE A 168 23.67 -20.86 -14.49
C ILE A 168 23.40 -21.32 -13.06
N THR A 169 22.28 -20.91 -12.49
CA THR A 169 21.96 -21.15 -11.06
C THR A 169 20.89 -22.22 -10.86
N MET A 170 20.37 -22.82 -11.93
CA MET A 170 19.17 -23.66 -11.90
C MET A 170 19.33 -24.86 -10.96
N ASP A 171 20.47 -25.56 -11.05
CA ASP A 171 20.76 -26.72 -10.20
C ASP A 171 20.80 -26.36 -8.70
N SER A 172 21.46 -25.25 -8.35
CA SER A 172 21.53 -24.76 -6.96
C SER A 172 20.17 -24.30 -6.44
N MET A 173 19.37 -23.62 -7.28
CA MET A 173 18.01 -23.18 -6.93
C MET A 173 17.07 -24.37 -6.70
N LEU A 174 17.14 -25.41 -7.54
CA LEU A 174 16.40 -26.66 -7.34
C LEU A 174 16.83 -27.37 -6.05
N THR A 175 18.14 -27.40 -5.77
CA THR A 175 18.68 -27.99 -4.53
C THR A 175 18.20 -27.22 -3.29
N LEU A 176 18.08 -25.90 -3.39
CA LEU A 176 17.51 -25.07 -2.32
C LEU A 176 16.01 -25.35 -2.13
N LEU A 177 15.24 -25.46 -3.22
CA LEU A 177 13.82 -25.87 -3.19
C LEU A 177 13.62 -27.23 -2.50
N GLU A 178 14.43 -28.21 -2.86
CA GLU A 178 14.39 -29.57 -2.30
C GLU A 178 14.83 -29.64 -0.83
N SER A 179 15.41 -28.57 -0.28
CA SER A 179 15.81 -28.53 1.13
C SER A 179 14.66 -28.27 2.09
N ILE A 180 13.46 -27.99 1.57
CA ILE A 180 12.25 -27.77 2.37
C ILE A 180 11.96 -28.98 3.27
N ASN A 181 11.68 -28.69 4.54
CA ASN A 181 11.41 -29.66 5.58
C ASN A 181 10.48 -29.03 6.65
N PRO A 182 9.94 -29.82 7.61
CA PRO A 182 8.99 -29.30 8.59
C PRO A 182 9.49 -28.15 9.47
N GLU A 183 10.80 -27.95 9.62
CA GLU A 183 11.38 -26.86 10.41
C GLU A 183 11.47 -25.57 9.59
N ASN A 184 12.10 -25.62 8.41
CA ASN A 184 12.29 -24.39 7.60
C ASN A 184 11.00 -23.91 6.90
N SER A 185 10.01 -24.80 6.71
CA SER A 185 8.67 -24.44 6.21
C SER A 185 7.83 -23.63 7.20
N GLN A 186 8.35 -23.32 8.39
CA GLN A 186 7.73 -22.38 9.34
C GLN A 186 8.33 -20.97 9.24
N SER A 187 9.42 -20.79 8.47
CA SER A 187 10.04 -19.48 8.25
C SER A 187 9.46 -18.84 6.99
N TYR A 188 8.67 -17.78 7.18
CA TYR A 188 8.13 -16.97 6.09
C TYR A 188 9.23 -16.48 5.14
N GLU A 189 10.29 -15.88 5.69
CA GLU A 189 11.40 -15.33 4.91
C GLU A 189 12.11 -16.42 4.09
N PHE A 190 12.31 -17.61 4.67
CA PHE A 190 12.90 -18.74 3.96
C PHE A 190 12.03 -19.23 2.80
N ILE A 191 10.72 -19.43 3.04
CA ILE A 191 9.76 -19.86 2.01
C ILE A 191 9.77 -18.89 0.83
N TRP A 192 9.77 -17.58 1.10
CA TRP A 192 9.78 -16.57 0.05
C TRP A 192 11.08 -16.54 -0.76
N GLY A 193 12.21 -16.79 -0.13
CA GLY A 193 13.47 -16.87 -0.85
C GLY A 193 13.62 -18.14 -1.68
N VAL A 194 13.09 -19.28 -1.20
CA VAL A 194 12.95 -20.50 -2.00
C VAL A 194 12.01 -20.28 -3.19
N ASN A 195 10.91 -19.56 -2.96
CA ASN A 195 9.94 -19.22 -3.99
C ASN A 195 10.53 -18.38 -5.15
N ASN A 196 11.66 -17.71 -4.94
CA ASN A 196 12.31 -16.91 -6.00
C ASN A 196 12.79 -17.75 -7.19
N LEU A 197 12.94 -19.08 -7.07
CA LEU A 197 13.09 -19.96 -8.23
C LEU A 197 11.91 -19.80 -9.21
N PHE A 198 10.68 -19.80 -8.71
CA PHE A 198 9.48 -19.65 -9.55
C PHE A 198 9.35 -18.25 -10.14
N VAL A 199 9.79 -17.22 -9.40
CA VAL A 199 9.92 -15.85 -9.92
C VAL A 199 10.92 -15.81 -11.08
N ALA A 200 12.08 -16.43 -10.89
CA ALA A 200 13.10 -16.52 -11.93
C ALA A 200 12.58 -17.31 -13.15
N MET A 201 11.92 -18.46 -12.95
CA MET A 201 11.32 -19.23 -14.05
C MET A 201 10.36 -18.36 -14.87
N PHE A 202 9.43 -17.67 -14.21
CA PHE A 202 8.51 -16.73 -14.87
C PHE A 202 9.25 -15.66 -15.67
N GLY A 203 10.29 -15.09 -15.08
CA GLY A 203 11.11 -14.06 -15.72
C GLY A 203 11.92 -14.53 -16.93
N HIS A 204 12.12 -15.84 -17.09
CA HIS A 204 12.94 -16.43 -18.16
C HIS A 204 12.12 -17.09 -19.27
N ILE A 205 10.80 -17.16 -19.19
CA ILE A 205 9.93 -17.82 -20.20
C ILE A 205 10.01 -17.21 -21.61
N TYR A 206 10.61 -16.02 -21.76
CA TYR A 206 10.80 -15.37 -23.05
C TYR A 206 12.24 -15.48 -23.59
N LEU A 207 13.10 -16.25 -22.91
CA LEU A 207 14.51 -16.41 -23.27
C LEU A 207 14.75 -17.80 -23.86
N ASP A 208 15.19 -17.87 -25.11
CA ASP A 208 15.50 -19.15 -25.78
C ASP A 208 16.54 -19.96 -25.01
N GLU A 209 17.54 -19.29 -24.44
CA GLU A 209 18.65 -19.88 -23.68
C GLU A 209 18.16 -20.68 -22.46
N PHE A 210 17.02 -20.28 -21.87
CA PHE A 210 16.41 -21.03 -20.76
C PHE A 210 15.84 -22.37 -21.22
N TYR A 211 15.18 -22.39 -22.39
CA TYR A 211 14.66 -23.63 -22.96
C TYR A 211 15.76 -24.52 -23.53
N GLU A 212 16.84 -23.95 -24.07
CA GLU A 212 18.02 -24.70 -24.49
C GLU A 212 18.67 -25.42 -23.30
N ASP A 213 18.78 -24.75 -22.16
CA ASP A 213 19.29 -25.34 -20.92
C ASP A 213 18.40 -26.49 -20.41
N LEU A 214 17.08 -26.30 -20.39
CA LEU A 214 16.12 -27.36 -20.03
C LEU A 214 16.19 -28.59 -20.96
N LEU A 215 16.52 -28.40 -22.24
CA LEU A 215 16.72 -29.51 -23.18
C LEU A 215 18.03 -30.27 -22.94
N LEU A 216 19.05 -29.57 -22.45
CA LEU A 216 20.33 -30.18 -22.05
C LEU A 216 20.22 -30.90 -20.70
N HIS A 217 19.34 -30.42 -19.82
CA HIS A 217 19.12 -30.89 -18.45
C HIS A 217 17.66 -31.32 -18.21
N PRO A 218 17.16 -32.38 -18.89
CA PRO A 218 15.80 -32.85 -18.71
C PRO A 218 15.48 -33.27 -17.27
N GLU A 219 16.50 -33.60 -16.47
CA GLU A 219 16.39 -33.90 -15.04
C GLU A 219 15.86 -32.72 -14.20
N TYR A 220 16.00 -31.47 -14.66
CA TYR A 220 15.47 -30.31 -13.93
C TYR A 220 13.95 -30.33 -13.84
N LEU A 221 13.29 -30.72 -14.93
CA LEU A 221 11.83 -30.88 -14.91
C LEU A 221 11.44 -32.05 -14.01
N GLU A 222 12.13 -33.18 -14.07
CA GLU A 222 11.89 -34.33 -13.18
C GLU A 222 11.99 -33.94 -11.69
N ARG A 223 12.99 -33.13 -11.32
CA ARG A 223 13.16 -32.62 -9.94
C ARG A 223 11.99 -31.74 -9.50
N LEU A 224 11.53 -30.83 -10.35
CA LEU A 224 10.35 -30.01 -10.08
C LEU A 224 9.07 -30.85 -9.93
N GLU A 225 8.89 -31.86 -10.79
CA GLU A 225 7.75 -32.79 -10.71
C GLU A 225 7.80 -33.61 -9.41
N ASN A 226 8.97 -34.12 -9.04
CA ASN A 226 9.20 -34.87 -7.80
C ASN A 226 8.97 -33.98 -6.56
N PHE A 227 9.41 -32.72 -6.58
CA PHE A 227 9.16 -31.78 -5.51
C PHE A 227 7.66 -31.67 -5.19
N VAL A 228 6.80 -31.54 -6.23
CA VAL A 228 5.34 -31.49 -6.05
C VAL A 228 4.81 -32.80 -5.45
N HIS A 229 5.32 -33.94 -5.92
CA HIS A 229 4.87 -35.25 -5.45
C HIS A 229 5.26 -35.55 -4.00
N ASP A 230 6.51 -35.26 -3.64
CA ASP A 230 7.11 -35.66 -2.37
C ASP A 230 6.75 -34.71 -1.23
N ASN A 231 6.32 -33.47 -1.55
CA ASN A 231 6.04 -32.42 -0.57
C ASN A 231 4.56 -32.10 -0.38
N LEU A 232 3.65 -33.02 -0.70
CA LEU A 232 2.21 -32.84 -0.44
C LEU A 232 1.86 -32.61 1.04
N TRP A 233 2.78 -32.89 1.96
CA TRP A 233 2.65 -32.55 3.38
C TRP A 233 2.63 -31.03 3.65
N LEU A 234 3.05 -30.20 2.69
CA LEU A 234 2.95 -28.73 2.76
C LEU A 234 1.51 -28.22 2.57
N MET A 235 0.60 -29.05 2.04
CA MET A 235 -0.79 -28.63 1.82
C MET A 235 -1.46 -28.24 3.13
N GLY A 236 -2.07 -27.04 3.17
CA GLY A 236 -2.68 -26.50 4.38
C GLY A 236 -1.71 -25.84 5.37
N THR A 237 -0.42 -25.71 5.04
CA THR A 237 0.55 -24.89 5.78
C THR A 237 0.80 -23.57 5.05
N GLU A 238 1.51 -22.63 5.68
CA GLU A 238 1.90 -21.36 5.05
C GLU A 238 2.80 -21.55 3.81
N ALA A 239 3.52 -22.68 3.74
CA ALA A 239 4.40 -23.03 2.63
C ALA A 239 3.68 -23.73 1.45
N GLU A 240 2.36 -23.95 1.52
CA GLU A 240 1.60 -24.61 0.44
C GLU A 240 1.73 -23.91 -0.92
N MET A 241 1.98 -22.59 -0.90
CA MET A 241 2.20 -21.77 -2.08
C MET A 241 3.34 -22.29 -2.98
N LEU A 242 4.35 -22.96 -2.42
CA LEU A 242 5.46 -23.52 -3.19
C LEU A 242 4.99 -24.63 -4.14
N LEU A 243 4.05 -25.48 -3.70
CA LEU A 243 3.49 -26.53 -4.56
C LEU A 243 2.64 -25.92 -5.68
N HIS A 244 1.83 -24.92 -5.34
CA HIS A 244 0.99 -24.21 -6.30
C HIS A 244 1.83 -23.49 -7.36
N HIS A 245 2.88 -22.79 -6.95
CA HIS A 245 3.79 -22.10 -7.87
C HIS A 245 4.62 -23.07 -8.71
N ALA A 246 5.07 -24.21 -8.14
CA ALA A 246 5.73 -25.25 -8.93
C ALA A 246 4.85 -25.74 -10.07
N VAL A 247 3.59 -26.10 -9.79
CA VAL A 247 2.66 -26.57 -10.83
C VAL A 247 2.43 -25.51 -11.90
N ARG A 248 2.20 -24.24 -11.51
CA ARG A 248 1.93 -23.16 -12.46
C ARG A 248 3.14 -22.79 -13.29
N GLU A 249 4.33 -22.71 -12.71
CA GLU A 249 5.53 -22.31 -13.42
C GLU A 249 6.10 -23.44 -14.29
N ILE A 250 5.94 -24.72 -13.90
CA ILE A 250 6.13 -25.85 -14.83
C ILE A 250 5.15 -25.72 -16.00
N GLY A 251 3.86 -25.49 -15.73
CA GLY A 251 2.84 -25.33 -16.76
C GLY A 251 3.10 -24.15 -17.70
N ARG A 252 3.73 -23.08 -17.21
CA ARG A 252 4.09 -21.91 -18.01
C ARG A 252 5.17 -22.19 -19.05
N LEU A 253 5.93 -23.27 -18.90
CA LEU A 253 6.90 -23.70 -19.92
C LEU A 253 6.23 -24.03 -21.27
N LEU A 254 4.90 -24.24 -21.30
CA LEU A 254 4.10 -24.40 -22.52
C LEU A 254 4.09 -23.16 -23.44
N VAL A 255 4.59 -22.01 -22.97
CA VAL A 255 4.85 -20.85 -23.84
C VAL A 255 5.84 -21.20 -24.96
N SER A 256 6.73 -22.18 -24.73
CA SER A 256 7.78 -22.56 -25.68
C SER A 256 7.23 -23.29 -26.91
N ASP A 257 8.00 -23.25 -28.00
CA ASP A 257 7.77 -24.08 -29.20
C ASP A 257 8.51 -25.44 -29.13
N LYS A 258 9.11 -25.79 -27.98
CA LYS A 258 9.94 -26.98 -27.82
C LYS A 258 9.08 -28.21 -27.50
N GLU A 259 8.77 -28.98 -28.54
CA GLU A 259 7.90 -30.18 -28.46
C GLU A 259 8.26 -31.14 -27.30
N ALA A 260 9.55 -31.40 -27.06
CA ALA A 260 9.98 -32.30 -25.98
C ALA A 260 9.61 -31.77 -24.58
N ILE A 261 9.74 -30.46 -24.36
CA ILE A 261 9.36 -29.80 -23.11
C ILE A 261 7.84 -29.82 -22.99
N ASN A 262 7.11 -29.39 -24.03
CA ASN A 262 5.66 -29.33 -24.02
C ASN A 262 5.03 -30.71 -23.74
N GLN A 263 5.53 -31.77 -24.37
CA GLN A 263 5.06 -33.14 -24.10
C GLN A 263 5.27 -33.58 -22.65
N SER A 264 6.39 -33.20 -22.03
CA SER A 264 6.66 -33.53 -20.62
C SER A 264 5.75 -32.74 -19.70
N VAL A 265 5.62 -31.43 -19.93
CA VAL A 265 4.76 -30.53 -19.14
C VAL A 265 3.29 -30.96 -19.22
N VAL A 266 2.75 -31.22 -20.42
CA VAL A 266 1.37 -31.72 -20.58
C VAL A 266 1.16 -33.04 -19.83
N ARG A 267 2.14 -33.96 -19.86
CA ARG A 267 2.07 -35.23 -19.14
C ARG A 267 2.00 -34.99 -17.63
N PHE A 268 2.84 -34.09 -17.12
CA PHE A 268 2.84 -33.69 -15.72
C PHE A 268 1.51 -33.08 -15.29
N LEU A 269 1.00 -32.07 -16.02
CA LEU A 269 -0.26 -31.41 -15.68
C LEU A 269 -1.45 -32.39 -15.68
N LYS A 270 -1.50 -33.31 -16.65
CA LYS A 270 -2.48 -34.41 -16.67
C LYS A 270 -2.35 -35.34 -15.46
N LYS A 271 -1.13 -35.61 -15.00
CA LYS A 271 -0.87 -36.41 -13.79
C LYS A 271 -1.35 -35.67 -12.54
N VAL A 272 -1.01 -34.39 -12.37
CA VAL A 272 -1.46 -33.56 -11.24
C VAL A 272 -2.99 -33.56 -11.14
N MET A 273 -3.67 -33.31 -12.26
CA MET A 273 -5.15 -33.32 -12.28
C MET A 273 -5.73 -34.68 -11.87
N ARG A 274 -5.17 -35.79 -12.39
CA ARG A 274 -5.64 -37.14 -12.06
C ARG A 274 -5.42 -37.49 -10.59
N ASP A 275 -4.29 -37.08 -10.01
CA ASP A 275 -3.87 -37.51 -8.67
C ASP A 275 -4.57 -36.73 -7.55
N HIS A 276 -5.01 -35.47 -7.78
CA HIS A 276 -5.63 -34.63 -6.74
C HIS A 276 -7.14 -34.44 -6.87
N GLY A 277 -7.71 -34.55 -8.07
CA GLY A 277 -9.16 -34.41 -8.30
C GLY A 277 -9.75 -33.06 -7.85
N LEU A 278 -11.07 -33.02 -7.67
CA LEU A 278 -11.84 -31.80 -7.35
C LEU A 278 -12.23 -31.66 -5.88
N ASP A 279 -11.85 -32.62 -5.04
CA ASP A 279 -12.26 -32.73 -3.64
C ASP A 279 -11.09 -32.51 -2.67
N GLY A 280 -11.41 -32.14 -1.42
CA GLY A 280 -10.40 -31.92 -0.37
C GLY A 280 -9.47 -30.73 -0.60
N GLU A 281 -8.47 -30.55 0.26
CA GLU A 281 -7.55 -29.40 0.17
C GLU A 281 -6.63 -29.47 -1.06
N GLN A 282 -6.32 -30.67 -1.56
CA GLN A 282 -5.41 -30.85 -2.71
C GLN A 282 -5.99 -30.38 -4.05
N ARG A 283 -7.29 -30.07 -4.13
CA ARG A 283 -7.93 -29.52 -5.33
C ARG A 283 -7.26 -28.23 -5.84
N LYS A 284 -6.57 -27.48 -4.96
CA LYS A 284 -5.80 -26.29 -5.36
C LYS A 284 -4.73 -26.62 -6.41
N LEU A 285 -4.11 -27.81 -6.34
CA LEU A 285 -3.14 -28.29 -7.34
C LEU A 285 -3.81 -28.68 -8.65
N TRP A 286 -5.02 -29.25 -8.59
CA TRP A 286 -5.83 -29.48 -9.80
C TRP A 286 -6.13 -28.15 -10.50
N VAL A 287 -6.54 -27.12 -9.75
CA VAL A 287 -6.85 -25.78 -10.29
C VAL A 287 -5.61 -25.16 -10.94
N ALA A 288 -4.46 -25.22 -10.26
CA ALA A 288 -3.18 -24.76 -10.82
C ALA A 288 -2.86 -25.40 -12.18
N ALA A 289 -3.06 -26.72 -12.32
CA ALA A 289 -2.82 -27.42 -13.58
C ALA A 289 -3.87 -27.11 -14.64
N ALA A 290 -5.15 -27.07 -14.25
CA ALA A 290 -6.27 -26.77 -15.14
C ALA A 290 -6.18 -25.36 -15.72
N GLU A 291 -5.77 -24.37 -14.92
CA GLU A 291 -5.49 -23.01 -15.38
C GLU A 291 -4.47 -22.98 -16.51
N MET A 292 -3.35 -23.69 -16.35
CA MET A 292 -2.27 -23.68 -17.35
C MET A 292 -2.70 -24.38 -18.64
N LEU A 293 -3.43 -25.49 -18.54
CA LEU A 293 -3.96 -26.18 -19.73
C LEU A 293 -5.03 -25.36 -20.44
N LEU A 294 -5.97 -24.73 -19.73
CA LEU A 294 -6.98 -23.85 -20.35
C LEU A 294 -6.35 -22.70 -21.11
N HIS A 295 -5.26 -22.14 -20.59
CA HIS A 295 -4.61 -20.98 -21.18
C HIS A 295 -3.70 -21.33 -22.35
N TYR A 296 -2.80 -22.32 -22.19
CA TYR A 296 -1.78 -22.64 -23.21
C TYR A 296 -2.17 -23.78 -24.15
N GLU A 297 -3.06 -24.68 -23.73
CA GLU A 297 -3.40 -25.92 -24.45
C GLU A 297 -4.92 -26.16 -24.50
N PRO A 298 -5.72 -25.24 -25.08
CA PRO A 298 -7.18 -25.27 -25.00
C PRO A 298 -7.81 -26.53 -25.62
N GLU A 299 -7.21 -27.09 -26.68
CA GLU A 299 -7.69 -28.36 -27.28
C GLU A 299 -7.50 -29.54 -26.33
N ILE A 300 -6.40 -29.55 -25.57
CA ILE A 300 -6.14 -30.57 -24.55
C ILE A 300 -7.11 -30.38 -23.38
N ALA A 301 -7.34 -29.13 -22.95
CA ALA A 301 -8.29 -28.82 -21.89
C ALA A 301 -9.71 -29.29 -22.23
N GLU A 302 -10.15 -29.06 -23.47
CA GLU A 302 -11.43 -29.58 -23.99
C GLU A 302 -11.47 -31.11 -23.97
N SER A 303 -10.40 -31.78 -24.44
CA SER A 303 -10.33 -33.25 -24.45
C SER A 303 -10.36 -33.88 -23.04
N LEU A 304 -9.96 -33.12 -22.03
CA LEU A 304 -9.98 -33.51 -20.62
C LEU A 304 -11.28 -33.08 -19.92
N ASP A 305 -12.22 -32.47 -20.63
CA ASP A 305 -13.50 -32.00 -20.07
C ASP A 305 -13.32 -30.98 -18.92
N ILE A 306 -12.25 -30.18 -18.97
CA ILE A 306 -11.97 -29.16 -17.94
C ILE A 306 -13.12 -28.15 -17.79
N PRO A 307 -13.77 -27.66 -18.87
CA PRO A 307 -14.91 -26.76 -18.74
C PRO A 307 -16.07 -27.34 -17.92
N ASN A 308 -16.41 -28.62 -18.07
CA ASN A 308 -17.46 -29.24 -17.25
C ASN A 308 -16.97 -29.55 -15.84
N GLN A 309 -15.70 -29.95 -15.65
CA GLN A 309 -15.12 -30.12 -14.32
C GLN A 309 -15.08 -28.81 -13.52
N LYS A 310 -14.90 -27.66 -14.18
CA LYS A 310 -15.03 -26.33 -13.58
C LYS A 310 -16.41 -26.10 -12.98
N ILE A 311 -17.48 -26.53 -13.67
CA ILE A 311 -18.87 -26.47 -13.16
C ILE A 311 -19.02 -27.37 -11.92
N VAL A 312 -18.46 -28.58 -11.95
CA VAL A 312 -18.47 -29.51 -10.80
C VAL A 312 -17.72 -28.90 -9.61
N LEU A 313 -16.56 -28.30 -9.83
CA LEU A 313 -15.78 -27.63 -8.80
C LEU A 313 -16.58 -26.50 -8.14
N GLU A 314 -17.23 -25.66 -8.94
CA GLU A 314 -18.08 -24.58 -8.45
C GLU A 314 -19.22 -25.11 -7.56
N GLN A 315 -19.88 -26.21 -7.96
CA GLN A 315 -20.91 -26.86 -7.16
C GLN A 315 -20.36 -27.45 -5.84
N ASN A 316 -19.15 -28.02 -5.87
CA ASN A 316 -18.50 -28.57 -4.68
C ASN A 316 -18.03 -27.49 -3.70
N LEU A 317 -17.68 -26.30 -4.20
CA LEU A 317 -17.23 -25.17 -3.36
C LEU A 317 -18.41 -24.44 -2.74
N PHE A 318 -19.50 -24.22 -3.48
CA PHE A 318 -20.67 -23.48 -3.02
C PHE A 318 -21.82 -24.43 -2.66
N VAL A 319 -21.66 -25.14 -1.54
CA VAL A 319 -22.62 -26.15 -1.07
C VAL A 319 -23.89 -25.55 -0.47
N HIS A 320 -23.87 -24.26 -0.11
CA HIS A 320 -25.02 -23.53 0.39
C HIS A 320 -25.57 -22.60 -0.70
N ARG A 321 -26.89 -22.68 -0.94
CA ARG A 321 -27.63 -21.79 -1.83
C ARG A 321 -28.89 -21.31 -1.11
N TYR A 322 -29.04 -20.00 -0.97
CA TYR A 322 -30.20 -19.35 -0.33
C TYR A 322 -30.80 -18.32 -1.27
N GLN A 323 -32.09 -18.45 -1.56
CA GLN A 323 -32.86 -17.45 -2.31
C GLN A 323 -33.36 -16.37 -1.35
N CYS A 324 -32.91 -15.13 -1.50
CA CYS A 324 -33.45 -14.01 -0.74
C CYS A 324 -34.86 -13.63 -1.21
N GLU A 325 -35.59 -12.89 -0.39
CA GLU A 325 -36.76 -12.14 -0.85
C GLU A 325 -36.28 -10.94 -1.69
N GLY A 326 -36.12 -11.16 -2.99
CA GLY A 326 -35.53 -10.19 -3.93
C GLY A 326 -34.74 -10.87 -5.05
N PRO A 327 -33.95 -10.12 -5.82
CA PRO A 327 -33.15 -10.67 -6.93
C PRO A 327 -31.93 -11.46 -6.44
N ALA A 328 -31.48 -11.28 -5.20
CA ALA A 328 -30.26 -11.89 -4.70
C ALA A 328 -30.40 -13.39 -4.41
N VAL A 329 -29.40 -14.15 -4.84
CA VAL A 329 -29.18 -15.57 -4.52
C VAL A 329 -27.83 -15.68 -3.86
N ILE A 330 -27.81 -15.97 -2.56
CA ILE A 330 -26.56 -16.23 -1.84
C ILE A 330 -26.07 -17.63 -2.20
N ARG A 331 -24.83 -17.71 -2.64
CA ARG A 331 -24.08 -18.94 -2.91
C ARG A 331 -22.84 -18.93 -2.04
N SER A 332 -22.82 -19.72 -0.96
CA SER A 332 -21.76 -19.63 0.03
C SER A 332 -21.06 -20.95 0.29
N GLN A 333 -19.80 -20.86 0.71
CA GLN A 333 -19.03 -22.04 1.11
C GLN A 333 -19.38 -22.52 2.52
N ASN A 334 -19.70 -21.59 3.44
CA ASN A 334 -19.85 -21.91 4.87
C ASN A 334 -20.72 -20.94 5.67
N LEU A 335 -21.61 -20.14 5.05
CA LEU A 335 -22.56 -19.36 5.85
C LEU A 335 -23.56 -20.30 6.53
N THR A 336 -23.92 -19.99 7.77
CA THR A 336 -25.06 -20.65 8.43
C THR A 336 -26.37 -20.12 7.85
N LYS A 337 -27.47 -20.86 8.06
CA LYS A 337 -28.79 -20.43 7.60
C LYS A 337 -29.19 -19.07 8.18
N GLU A 338 -28.82 -18.81 9.43
CA GLU A 338 -29.07 -17.55 10.14
C GLU A 338 -28.27 -16.40 9.50
N GLN A 339 -26.98 -16.63 9.21
CA GLN A 339 -26.14 -15.65 8.51
C GLN A 339 -26.64 -15.36 7.09
N GLU A 340 -27.16 -16.37 6.37
CA GLU A 340 -27.79 -16.18 5.06
C GLU A 340 -29.05 -15.29 5.15
N VAL A 341 -29.89 -15.50 6.17
CA VAL A 341 -31.08 -14.67 6.42
C VAL A 341 -30.67 -13.23 6.73
N GLU A 342 -29.72 -13.05 7.63
CA GLU A 342 -29.20 -11.72 8.02
C GLU A 342 -28.61 -10.98 6.81
N ALA A 343 -27.85 -11.68 5.96
CA ALA A 343 -27.31 -11.10 4.75
C ALA A 343 -28.43 -10.67 3.78
N CYS A 344 -29.45 -11.50 3.57
CA CYS A 344 -30.61 -11.13 2.76
C CYS A 344 -31.36 -9.91 3.32
N GLU A 345 -31.48 -9.78 4.64
CA GLU A 345 -32.12 -8.63 5.28
C GLU A 345 -31.34 -7.34 5.03
N LYS A 346 -30.00 -7.37 5.18
CA LYS A 346 -29.10 -6.26 4.85
C LYS A 346 -29.21 -5.83 3.38
N LEU A 347 -29.19 -6.80 2.46
CA LEU A 347 -29.33 -6.53 1.02
C LEU A 347 -30.69 -5.88 0.70
N ARG A 348 -31.77 -6.40 1.27
CA ARG A 348 -33.11 -5.84 1.11
C ARG A 348 -33.21 -4.41 1.64
N GLU A 349 -32.58 -4.12 2.78
CA GLU A 349 -32.53 -2.76 3.32
C GLU A 349 -31.77 -1.81 2.40
N ALA A 350 -30.59 -2.21 1.95
CA ALA A 350 -29.80 -1.44 0.98
C ALA A 350 -30.57 -1.19 -0.33
N GLU A 351 -31.31 -2.17 -0.85
CA GLU A 351 -32.14 -2.02 -2.06
C GLU A 351 -33.24 -0.96 -1.89
N ASN A 352 -33.97 -1.02 -0.78
CA ASN A 352 -35.04 -0.07 -0.50
C ASN A 352 -34.50 1.36 -0.35
N GLU A 353 -33.35 1.50 0.28
CA GLU A 353 -32.67 2.78 0.44
C GLU A 353 -32.16 3.31 -0.89
N PHE A 354 -31.52 2.48 -1.72
CA PHE A 354 -31.09 2.82 -3.07
C PHE A 354 -32.27 3.35 -3.89
N HIS A 355 -33.39 2.61 -3.96
CA HIS A 355 -34.54 3.02 -4.76
C HIS A 355 -35.12 4.37 -4.31
N SER A 356 -35.13 4.61 -2.99
CA SER A 356 -35.56 5.87 -2.41
C SER A 356 -34.60 7.01 -2.74
N LEU A 357 -33.30 6.74 -2.70
CA LEU A 357 -32.24 7.73 -2.92
C LEU A 357 -32.23 8.23 -4.37
N VAL A 358 -32.26 7.33 -5.33
CA VAL A 358 -32.14 7.67 -6.77
C VAL A 358 -33.49 7.80 -7.48
N LYS A 359 -34.59 7.60 -6.75
CA LYS A 359 -35.97 7.64 -7.28
C LYS A 359 -36.13 6.81 -8.55
N SER A 360 -35.55 5.59 -8.56
CA SER A 360 -35.57 4.71 -9.75
C SER A 360 -36.96 4.18 -10.08
N GLY A 361 -37.91 4.25 -9.14
CA GLY A 361 -39.26 3.71 -9.33
C GLY A 361 -39.29 2.19 -9.45
N GLN A 362 -38.18 1.52 -9.12
CA GLN A 362 -37.98 0.07 -9.29
C GLN A 362 -38.14 -0.39 -10.75
N VAL A 363 -37.83 0.49 -11.70
CA VAL A 363 -37.88 0.17 -13.14
C VAL A 363 -36.45 0.05 -13.64
N PRO A 364 -36.01 -1.16 -14.07
CA PRO A 364 -34.71 -1.32 -14.70
C PRO A 364 -34.55 -0.40 -15.92
N VAL A 365 -33.31 -0.04 -16.24
CA VAL A 365 -33.01 0.62 -17.53
C VAL A 365 -33.44 -0.27 -18.70
N GLU A 366 -33.66 0.34 -19.86
CA GLU A 366 -34.01 -0.44 -21.06
C GLU A 366 -32.93 -1.49 -21.35
N ASP A 367 -33.36 -2.62 -21.92
CA ASP A 367 -32.50 -3.75 -22.32
C ASP A 367 -31.70 -4.44 -21.20
N ASP A 368 -31.91 -4.11 -19.91
CA ASP A 368 -31.28 -4.84 -18.79
C ASP A 368 -32.12 -6.06 -18.34
N TYR A 369 -31.57 -7.25 -18.55
CA TYR A 369 -32.19 -8.53 -18.19
C TYR A 369 -31.61 -9.16 -16.91
N ASN A 370 -30.78 -8.44 -16.14
CA ASN A 370 -30.16 -8.92 -14.90
C ASN A 370 -31.14 -8.98 -13.72
N SER A 371 -32.23 -9.74 -13.83
CA SER A 371 -33.26 -9.83 -12.79
C SER A 371 -32.88 -10.68 -11.57
N GLU A 372 -31.75 -11.36 -11.62
CA GLU A 372 -31.18 -12.17 -10.54
C GLU A 372 -29.70 -11.80 -10.36
N LEU A 373 -29.23 -11.72 -9.11
CA LEU A 373 -27.83 -11.52 -8.76
C LEU A 373 -27.33 -12.73 -7.95
N GLU A 374 -26.27 -13.40 -8.40
CA GLU A 374 -25.59 -14.37 -7.55
C GLU A 374 -24.60 -13.66 -6.60
N VAL A 375 -24.87 -13.71 -5.30
CA VAL A 375 -23.97 -13.23 -4.25
C VAL A 375 -23.10 -14.41 -3.80
N VAL A 376 -21.91 -14.49 -4.37
CA VAL A 376 -20.93 -15.56 -4.13
C VAL A 376 -20.06 -15.21 -2.93
N VAL A 377 -20.19 -15.97 -1.86
CA VAL A 377 -19.51 -15.73 -0.57
C VAL A 377 -18.48 -16.82 -0.28
N TRP A 378 -17.21 -16.47 -0.46
CA TRP A 378 -16.06 -17.31 -0.12
C TRP A 378 -15.84 -17.34 1.39
N LYS A 379 -15.40 -18.49 1.92
CA LYS A 379 -15.18 -18.69 3.37
C LYS A 379 -14.07 -17.79 3.95
N ASP A 380 -13.10 -17.40 3.12
CA ASP A 380 -11.95 -16.58 3.49
C ASP A 380 -11.25 -15.99 2.25
N LYS A 381 -10.26 -15.11 2.48
CA LYS A 381 -9.44 -14.51 1.43
C LYS A 381 -8.64 -15.55 0.63
N SER A 382 -8.20 -16.64 1.26
CA SER A 382 -7.40 -17.69 0.61
C SER A 382 -8.21 -18.41 -0.47
N SER A 383 -9.46 -18.76 -0.16
CA SER A 383 -10.41 -19.38 -1.07
C SER A 383 -10.77 -18.44 -2.22
N TYR A 384 -11.03 -17.16 -1.92
CA TYR A 384 -11.25 -16.14 -2.93
C TYR A 384 -10.06 -16.03 -3.89
N SER A 385 -8.84 -15.92 -3.35
CA SER A 385 -7.61 -15.74 -4.12
C SER A 385 -7.27 -16.97 -4.97
N THR A 386 -7.58 -18.16 -4.48
CA THR A 386 -7.25 -19.43 -5.16
C THR A 386 -8.24 -19.77 -6.26
N PHE A 387 -9.54 -19.60 -6.03
CA PHE A 387 -10.56 -20.17 -6.90
C PHE A 387 -11.31 -19.13 -7.74
N SER A 388 -11.41 -17.88 -7.28
CA SER A 388 -12.33 -16.92 -7.90
C SER A 388 -11.91 -16.55 -9.31
N HIS A 389 -10.62 -16.27 -9.54
CA HIS A 389 -10.13 -15.99 -10.89
C HIS A 389 -10.39 -17.16 -11.85
N PHE A 390 -10.09 -18.39 -11.40
CA PHE A 390 -10.32 -19.59 -12.20
C PHE A 390 -11.81 -19.77 -12.54
N LEU A 391 -12.72 -19.59 -11.56
CA LEU A 391 -14.15 -19.78 -11.73
C LEU A 391 -14.80 -18.65 -12.55
N PHE A 392 -14.50 -17.39 -12.22
CA PHE A 392 -15.27 -16.24 -12.66
C PHE A 392 -14.46 -15.20 -13.45
N GLY A 393 -13.15 -15.38 -13.59
CA GLY A 393 -12.27 -14.50 -14.38
C GLY A 393 -11.94 -13.15 -13.72
N ASN A 394 -12.36 -12.94 -12.47
CA ASN A 394 -12.15 -11.68 -11.76
C ASN A 394 -10.69 -11.49 -11.29
N SER A 395 -10.34 -10.25 -10.97
CA SER A 395 -9.15 -9.97 -10.14
C SER A 395 -9.47 -10.29 -8.68
N THR A 396 -8.51 -10.86 -7.97
CA THR A 396 -8.64 -11.18 -6.55
C THR A 396 -7.91 -10.17 -5.65
N ASN A 397 -7.31 -9.12 -6.21
CA ASN A 397 -6.64 -8.05 -5.47
C ASN A 397 -7.62 -6.93 -5.08
N ASN A 398 -8.72 -7.30 -4.43
CA ASN A 398 -9.78 -6.40 -3.95
C ASN A 398 -10.52 -7.08 -2.77
N GLY A 399 -11.40 -6.32 -2.12
CA GLY A 399 -12.26 -6.81 -1.02
C GLY A 399 -13.52 -7.56 -1.50
N GLY A 400 -13.88 -7.33 -2.76
CA GLY A 400 -14.99 -7.94 -3.47
C GLY A 400 -15.04 -7.36 -4.88
N GLN A 401 -15.91 -7.89 -5.74
CA GLN A 401 -16.14 -7.35 -7.08
C GLN A 401 -17.52 -7.72 -7.62
N TYR A 402 -18.25 -6.73 -8.11
CA TYR A 402 -19.40 -6.91 -9.00
C TYR A 402 -18.96 -7.21 -10.45
N LEU A 403 -19.51 -8.29 -11.00
CA LEU A 403 -19.37 -8.74 -12.37
C LEU A 403 -20.74 -8.67 -13.05
N GLU A 404 -20.96 -7.58 -13.79
CA GLU A 404 -22.22 -7.33 -14.49
C GLU A 404 -22.45 -8.30 -15.66
N GLY A 405 -21.38 -8.64 -16.40
CA GLY A 405 -21.51 -9.41 -17.65
C GLY A 405 -22.07 -8.57 -18.80
N ASP A 406 -22.92 -9.17 -19.64
CA ASP A 406 -23.65 -8.47 -20.70
C ASP A 406 -25.14 -8.38 -20.32
N PRO A 407 -25.61 -7.24 -19.78
CA PRO A 407 -26.98 -7.09 -19.28
C PRO A 407 -28.04 -7.29 -20.38
N THR A 408 -27.66 -7.17 -21.66
CA THR A 408 -28.57 -7.34 -22.81
C THR A 408 -28.88 -8.80 -23.13
N LYS A 409 -28.20 -9.75 -22.48
CA LYS A 409 -28.41 -11.19 -22.67
C LYS A 409 -29.28 -11.77 -21.57
N ALA A 410 -30.36 -12.42 -21.96
CA ALA A 410 -31.27 -13.08 -21.01
C ALA A 410 -30.63 -14.28 -20.29
N ASP A 411 -29.55 -14.84 -20.82
CA ASP A 411 -28.74 -15.90 -20.21
C ASP A 411 -27.51 -15.36 -19.46
N ASN A 412 -27.39 -14.03 -19.32
CA ASN A 412 -26.36 -13.44 -18.47
C ASN A 412 -26.59 -13.81 -16.99
N THR A 413 -25.49 -13.97 -16.26
CA THR A 413 -25.55 -14.16 -14.80
C THR A 413 -24.68 -13.10 -14.14
N ALA A 414 -25.32 -12.03 -13.67
CA ALA A 414 -24.66 -11.02 -12.85
C ALA A 414 -24.20 -11.65 -11.52
N ARG A 415 -22.97 -11.33 -11.10
CA ARG A 415 -22.40 -11.89 -9.86
C ARG A 415 -21.79 -10.79 -9.01
N PHE A 416 -21.98 -10.90 -7.72
CA PHE A 416 -21.18 -10.21 -6.73
C PHE A 416 -20.30 -11.25 -6.02
N LEU A 417 -18.98 -11.07 -6.09
CA LEU A 417 -17.99 -11.96 -5.47
C LEU A 417 -17.40 -11.28 -4.22
N ALA A 418 -17.52 -11.90 -3.05
CA ALA A 418 -16.90 -11.43 -1.81
C ALA A 418 -16.45 -12.57 -0.91
N TYR A 419 -15.60 -12.26 0.06
CA TYR A 419 -15.20 -13.19 1.11
C TYR A 419 -15.59 -12.66 2.49
N ARG A 420 -15.73 -13.57 3.43
CA ARG A 420 -15.99 -13.24 4.84
C ARG A 420 -14.71 -13.31 5.69
N THR A 421 -14.78 -12.71 6.86
CA THR A 421 -13.86 -13.06 7.96
C THR A 421 -14.38 -14.28 8.73
N ASP A 422 -13.46 -15.02 9.33
CA ASP A 422 -13.80 -16.18 10.17
C ASP A 422 -14.36 -15.67 11.51
N SER A 423 -15.69 -15.71 11.64
CA SER A 423 -16.42 -15.19 12.79
C SER A 423 -17.75 -15.93 12.95
N ASP A 424 -18.26 -16.02 14.18
CA ASP A 424 -19.63 -16.52 14.40
C ASP A 424 -20.68 -15.51 13.92
N THR A 425 -20.32 -14.23 13.81
CA THR A 425 -21.19 -13.17 13.26
C THR A 425 -21.05 -13.02 11.76
N LEU A 426 -22.09 -12.51 11.09
CA LEU A 426 -22.01 -12.17 9.68
C LEU A 426 -21.00 -11.04 9.47
N SER A 427 -19.99 -11.30 8.64
CA SER A 427 -18.94 -10.34 8.29
C SER A 427 -18.48 -10.60 6.85
N ILE A 428 -19.34 -10.28 5.90
CA ILE A 428 -19.01 -10.32 4.47
C ILE A 428 -18.43 -8.96 4.11
N LEU A 429 -17.20 -8.95 3.59
CA LEU A 429 -16.52 -7.72 3.24
C LEU A 429 -17.25 -7.03 2.07
N ASN A 430 -17.50 -5.73 2.19
CA ASN A 430 -18.11 -4.86 1.17
C ASN A 430 -19.49 -5.31 0.65
N LEU A 431 -20.27 -6.06 1.46
CA LEU A 431 -21.57 -6.62 1.06
C LEU A 431 -22.53 -5.55 0.48
N GLU A 432 -22.77 -4.49 1.24
CA GLU A 432 -23.68 -3.42 0.83
C GLU A 432 -23.11 -2.59 -0.32
N HIS A 433 -21.80 -2.28 -0.30
CA HIS A 433 -21.11 -1.52 -1.35
C HIS A 433 -21.24 -2.18 -2.73
N GLU A 434 -20.90 -3.45 -2.83
CA GLU A 434 -20.93 -4.17 -4.10
C GLU A 434 -22.36 -4.47 -4.57
N TYR A 435 -23.31 -4.56 -3.64
CA TYR A 435 -24.72 -4.66 -4.01
C TYR A 435 -25.24 -3.37 -4.65
N VAL A 436 -24.75 -2.21 -4.21
CA VAL A 436 -25.08 -0.93 -4.85
C VAL A 436 -24.57 -0.89 -6.28
N HIS A 437 -23.41 -1.47 -6.60
CA HIS A 437 -22.95 -1.57 -8.00
C HIS A 437 -23.92 -2.36 -8.90
N TYR A 438 -24.48 -3.47 -8.39
CA TYR A 438 -25.54 -4.20 -9.11
C TYR A 438 -26.79 -3.34 -9.32
N LEU A 439 -27.26 -2.66 -8.27
CA LEU A 439 -28.45 -1.81 -8.36
C LEU A 439 -28.23 -0.62 -9.29
N ASP A 440 -27.06 0.01 -9.25
CA ASP A 440 -26.72 1.15 -10.10
C ASP A 440 -26.64 0.74 -11.57
N GLY A 441 -25.97 -0.37 -11.89
CA GLY A 441 -26.00 -1.00 -13.21
C GLY A 441 -27.43 -1.23 -13.70
N ARG A 442 -28.25 -1.91 -12.90
CA ARG A 442 -29.60 -2.30 -13.30
C ARG A 442 -30.60 -1.14 -13.44
N PHE A 443 -30.52 -0.12 -12.58
CA PHE A 443 -31.58 0.89 -12.44
C PHE A 443 -31.17 2.31 -12.84
N ASN A 444 -29.87 2.59 -13.00
CA ASN A 444 -29.36 3.91 -13.34
C ASN A 444 -28.47 3.94 -14.58
N LEU A 445 -27.69 2.91 -14.86
CA LEU A 445 -26.65 2.92 -15.90
C LEU A 445 -27.04 2.02 -17.09
N TYR A 446 -27.43 2.61 -18.22
CA TYR A 446 -27.78 1.81 -19.41
C TYR A 446 -26.55 1.19 -20.09
N GLY A 447 -26.58 -0.13 -20.27
CA GLY A 447 -25.55 -0.89 -20.99
C GLY A 447 -24.49 -1.48 -20.06
N ASP A 448 -23.47 -2.12 -20.64
CA ASP A 448 -22.42 -2.77 -19.85
C ASP A 448 -21.42 -1.77 -19.23
N PHE A 449 -20.63 -2.25 -18.27
CA PHE A 449 -19.54 -1.48 -17.65
C PHE A 449 -18.61 -0.77 -18.65
N ARG A 450 -18.31 -1.38 -19.81
CA ARG A 450 -17.45 -0.75 -20.83
C ARG A 450 -18.13 0.46 -21.46
N GLN A 451 -19.42 0.37 -21.72
CA GLN A 451 -20.21 1.47 -22.25
C GLN A 451 -20.29 2.63 -21.25
N THR A 452 -20.52 2.33 -19.97
CA THR A 452 -20.51 3.30 -18.87
C THR A 452 -19.16 4.05 -18.80
N MET A 453 -18.04 3.34 -18.92
CA MET A 453 -16.70 3.94 -18.85
C MET A 453 -16.27 4.68 -20.13
N ALA A 454 -16.93 4.46 -21.27
CA ALA A 454 -16.44 4.85 -22.59
C ALA A 454 -16.26 6.36 -22.81
N LYS A 455 -16.85 7.21 -21.96
CA LYS A 455 -16.79 8.68 -22.06
C LYS A 455 -16.07 9.37 -20.89
N GLY A 456 -15.57 8.61 -19.91
CA GLY A 456 -14.91 9.15 -18.72
C GLY A 456 -15.85 9.89 -17.76
N ASN A 457 -15.29 10.50 -16.71
CA ASN A 457 -16.02 11.30 -15.70
C ASN A 457 -17.15 10.55 -14.99
N ILE A 458 -16.96 9.26 -14.71
CA ILE A 458 -17.98 8.41 -14.07
C ILE A 458 -17.46 7.65 -12.84
N VAL A 459 -16.15 7.49 -12.65
CA VAL A 459 -15.58 6.71 -11.53
C VAL A 459 -15.95 7.28 -10.17
N TRP A 460 -15.93 8.62 -10.03
CA TRP A 460 -16.39 9.31 -8.82
C TRP A 460 -17.85 8.94 -8.45
N TRP A 461 -18.68 8.71 -9.47
CA TRP A 461 -20.05 8.25 -9.29
C TRP A 461 -20.04 6.79 -8.93
N LEU A 462 -19.43 5.91 -9.73
CA LEU A 462 -19.43 4.46 -9.47
C LEU A 462 -19.00 4.11 -8.04
N GLU A 463 -17.79 4.51 -7.65
CA GLU A 463 -17.26 4.16 -6.33
C GLU A 463 -17.78 5.08 -5.23
N GLY A 464 -17.86 6.38 -5.48
CA GLY A 464 -18.35 7.34 -4.49
C GLY A 464 -19.83 7.19 -4.16
N PHE A 465 -20.65 6.75 -5.12
CA PHE A 465 -22.08 6.52 -4.91
C PHE A 465 -22.32 5.23 -4.14
N ALA A 466 -21.56 4.17 -4.41
CA ALA A 466 -21.59 2.96 -3.59
C ALA A 466 -21.21 3.26 -2.12
N GLU A 467 -20.15 4.03 -1.90
CA GLU A 467 -19.76 4.54 -0.57
C GLU A 467 -20.86 5.41 0.07
N TYR A 468 -21.49 6.30 -0.70
CA TYR A 468 -22.52 7.20 -0.18
C TYR A 468 -23.82 6.47 0.14
N ALA A 469 -24.23 5.51 -0.69
CA ALA A 469 -25.39 4.66 -0.42
C ALA A 469 -25.17 3.80 0.83
N HIS A 470 -23.95 3.34 1.09
CA HIS A 470 -23.61 2.59 2.29
C HIS A 470 -23.53 3.47 3.55
N TYR A 471 -22.73 4.54 3.52
CA TYR A 471 -22.42 5.34 4.71
C TYR A 471 -23.32 6.57 4.92
N LYS A 472 -24.01 7.04 3.88
CA LYS A 472 -24.83 8.27 3.87
C LYS A 472 -24.04 9.47 4.36
N ASP A 473 -24.40 10.07 5.48
CA ASP A 473 -23.73 11.22 6.09
C ASP A 473 -22.65 10.83 7.11
N LYS A 474 -22.41 9.52 7.30
CA LYS A 474 -21.59 8.96 8.40
C LYS A 474 -20.22 8.45 7.98
N ASN A 475 -19.74 8.72 6.76
CA ASN A 475 -18.41 8.28 6.35
C ASN A 475 -17.33 9.16 6.99
N GLN A 476 -17.00 8.87 8.24
CA GLN A 476 -15.94 9.59 8.96
C GLN A 476 -14.57 9.40 8.28
N GLY A 477 -14.36 8.30 7.56
CA GLY A 477 -13.16 8.08 6.75
C GLY A 477 -12.98 9.15 5.68
N ALA A 478 -14.06 9.54 5.02
CA ALA A 478 -14.06 10.62 4.04
C ALA A 478 -13.94 12.01 4.67
N ILE A 479 -14.58 12.26 5.82
CA ILE A 479 -14.43 13.54 6.52
C ILE A 479 -12.97 13.77 6.98
N ARG A 480 -12.25 12.72 7.34
CA ARG A 480 -10.86 12.81 7.83
C ARG A 480 -9.82 13.09 6.76
N VAL A 481 -10.13 12.89 5.47
CA VAL A 481 -9.22 13.29 4.38
C VAL A 481 -9.35 14.77 4.01
N ILE A 482 -10.41 15.44 4.48
CA ILE A 482 -10.60 16.88 4.28
C ILE A 482 -9.47 17.64 5.00
N GLY A 483 -8.68 18.41 4.24
CA GLY A 483 -7.57 19.21 4.74
C GLY A 483 -6.19 18.56 4.62
N LYS A 484 -6.12 17.26 4.38
CA LYS A 484 -4.89 16.53 4.01
C LYS A 484 -4.66 16.60 2.52
N ASP A 485 -5.70 16.25 1.77
CA ASP A 485 -5.81 16.47 0.35
C ASP A 485 -6.78 17.65 0.14
N ASN A 486 -6.64 18.37 -0.96
CA ASN A 486 -7.58 19.43 -1.34
C ASN A 486 -7.85 19.33 -2.84
N TYR A 487 -8.90 18.59 -3.20
CA TYR A 487 -9.36 18.50 -4.58
C TYR A 487 -10.52 19.47 -4.80
N SER A 488 -10.47 20.22 -5.90
CA SER A 488 -11.64 20.88 -6.46
C SER A 488 -12.69 19.83 -6.88
N LEU A 489 -13.96 20.24 -6.98
CA LEU A 489 -15.00 19.34 -7.48
C LEU A 489 -14.67 18.86 -8.89
N SER A 490 -14.16 19.74 -9.76
CA SER A 490 -13.67 19.41 -11.10
C SER A 490 -12.64 18.28 -11.11
N GLU A 491 -11.67 18.30 -10.19
CA GLU A 491 -10.66 17.24 -10.07
C GLU A 491 -11.27 15.93 -9.60
N VAL A 492 -12.17 15.96 -8.61
CA VAL A 492 -12.86 14.75 -8.12
C VAL A 492 -13.74 14.16 -9.22
N LEU A 493 -14.50 14.99 -9.94
CA LEU A 493 -15.37 14.56 -11.03
C LEU A 493 -14.60 14.07 -12.26
N ALA A 494 -13.30 14.34 -12.34
CA ALA A 494 -12.37 13.84 -13.36
C ALA A 494 -11.65 12.53 -12.99
N THR A 495 -11.93 11.95 -11.82
CA THR A 495 -11.28 10.73 -11.32
C THR A 495 -11.40 9.53 -12.27
N SER A 496 -10.33 8.74 -12.29
CA SER A 496 -10.17 7.47 -12.99
C SER A 496 -9.68 6.37 -12.04
N TYR A 497 -9.67 5.10 -12.48
CA TYR A 497 -9.13 4.00 -11.66
C TYR A 497 -7.60 3.97 -11.56
N ASP A 498 -6.90 4.87 -12.28
CA ASP A 498 -5.45 5.05 -12.15
C ASP A 498 -5.09 5.99 -10.98
N ASP A 499 -6.07 6.71 -10.44
CA ASP A 499 -5.91 7.55 -9.26
C ASP A 499 -5.89 6.72 -7.96
N ASP A 500 -5.41 7.32 -6.87
CA ASP A 500 -5.31 6.64 -5.59
C ASP A 500 -6.68 6.37 -4.93
N ALA A 501 -6.69 5.46 -3.96
CA ALA A 501 -7.91 5.04 -3.29
C ALA A 501 -8.63 6.17 -2.51
N ASN A 502 -7.93 7.19 -1.98
CA ASN A 502 -8.60 8.32 -1.35
C ASN A 502 -9.38 9.13 -2.39
N ARG A 503 -8.75 9.42 -3.53
CA ARG A 503 -9.41 10.16 -4.60
C ARG A 503 -10.61 9.41 -5.17
N VAL A 504 -10.46 8.11 -5.42
CA VAL A 504 -11.51 7.24 -5.96
C VAL A 504 -12.70 7.08 -5.00
N TYR A 505 -12.46 6.64 -3.77
CA TYR A 505 -13.54 6.24 -2.86
C TYR A 505 -14.00 7.39 -1.93
N ARG A 506 -13.06 8.01 -1.22
CA ARG A 506 -13.39 9.00 -0.17
C ARG A 506 -13.80 10.35 -0.75
N TRP A 507 -13.04 10.87 -1.72
CA TRP A 507 -13.40 12.12 -2.38
C TRP A 507 -14.57 11.93 -3.34
N GLY A 508 -14.65 10.79 -4.04
CA GLY A 508 -15.86 10.39 -4.77
C GLY A 508 -17.11 10.45 -3.89
N TYR A 509 -17.06 9.86 -2.69
CA TYR A 509 -18.14 9.96 -1.70
C TYR A 509 -18.50 11.41 -1.34
N LEU A 510 -17.51 12.27 -1.11
CA LEU A 510 -17.74 13.67 -0.76
C LEU A 510 -18.43 14.44 -1.89
N ALA A 511 -18.01 14.21 -3.14
CA ALA A 511 -18.64 14.82 -4.31
C ALA A 511 -20.09 14.34 -4.49
N VAL A 512 -20.34 13.04 -4.34
CA VAL A 512 -21.70 12.47 -4.38
C VAL A 512 -22.56 13.08 -3.28
N ARG A 513 -22.10 13.06 -2.03
CA ARG A 513 -22.81 13.64 -0.89
C ARG A 513 -23.13 15.11 -1.09
N PHE A 514 -22.14 15.90 -1.54
CA PHE A 514 -22.33 17.32 -1.84
C PHE A 514 -23.46 17.53 -2.85
N LEU A 515 -23.42 16.81 -3.97
CA LEU A 515 -24.43 16.95 -5.02
C LEU A 515 -25.80 16.48 -4.55
N PHE A 516 -25.91 15.40 -3.76
CA PHE A 516 -27.19 15.00 -3.17
C PHE A 516 -27.74 16.03 -2.17
N GLU A 517 -26.90 16.63 -1.34
CA GLU A 517 -27.33 17.60 -0.31
C GLU A 517 -27.63 18.99 -0.88
N LYS A 518 -26.87 19.45 -1.88
CA LYS A 518 -26.91 20.84 -2.39
C LYS A 518 -27.52 20.95 -3.78
N HIS A 519 -27.34 19.94 -4.62
CA HIS A 519 -27.70 19.95 -6.04
C HIS A 519 -28.49 18.69 -6.46
N PRO A 520 -29.59 18.33 -5.76
CA PRO A 520 -30.32 17.10 -6.05
C PRO A 520 -30.97 17.11 -7.44
N THR A 521 -31.24 18.29 -8.02
CA THR A 521 -31.83 18.40 -9.37
C THR A 521 -30.82 18.03 -10.45
N GLU A 522 -29.55 18.33 -10.21
CA GLU A 522 -28.40 18.02 -11.06
C GLU A 522 -28.14 16.52 -11.04
N ILE A 523 -28.25 15.86 -9.87
CA ILE A 523 -28.24 14.39 -9.78
C ILE A 523 -29.40 13.77 -10.59
N GLU A 524 -30.62 14.27 -10.44
CA GLU A 524 -31.77 13.77 -11.21
C GLU A 524 -31.54 13.92 -12.73
N GLN A 525 -30.93 15.02 -13.17
CA GLN A 525 -30.61 15.25 -14.57
C GLN A 525 -29.51 14.30 -15.08
N LEU A 526 -28.43 14.14 -14.31
CA LEU A 526 -27.35 13.19 -14.61
C LEU A 526 -27.89 11.77 -14.74
N LEU A 527 -28.65 11.29 -13.75
CA LEU A 527 -29.31 9.98 -13.80
C LEU A 527 -30.25 9.85 -15.02
N GLY A 528 -30.93 10.92 -15.41
CA GLY A 528 -31.74 10.96 -16.62
C GLY A 528 -30.97 10.72 -17.91
N TYR A 529 -29.70 11.11 -17.98
CA TYR A 529 -28.80 10.80 -19.10
C TYR A 529 -28.28 9.37 -19.03
N ALA A 530 -27.81 8.93 -17.85
CA ALA A 530 -27.25 7.60 -17.66
C ALA A 530 -28.27 6.49 -17.96
N ARG A 531 -29.52 6.64 -17.52
CA ARG A 531 -30.61 5.68 -17.77
C ARG A 531 -30.98 5.51 -19.25
N LYS A 532 -30.54 6.43 -20.11
CA LYS A 532 -30.73 6.40 -21.57
C LYS A 532 -29.44 6.07 -22.33
N GLY A 533 -28.34 5.86 -21.63
CA GLY A 533 -27.03 5.62 -22.22
C GLY A 533 -26.41 6.87 -22.86
N GLU A 534 -26.87 8.07 -22.50
CA GLU A 534 -26.39 9.35 -23.05
C GLU A 534 -25.07 9.80 -22.39
N TYR A 535 -24.08 8.92 -22.29
CA TYR A 535 -22.83 9.16 -21.55
C TYR A 535 -21.97 10.31 -22.08
N SER A 536 -22.10 10.65 -23.37
CA SER A 536 -21.44 11.85 -23.90
C SER A 536 -22.06 13.14 -23.38
N THR A 537 -23.36 13.14 -23.09
CA THR A 537 -24.06 14.26 -22.47
C THR A 537 -23.76 14.29 -20.98
N TRP A 538 -23.80 13.14 -20.30
CA TRP A 538 -23.33 12.98 -18.92
C TRP A 538 -21.94 13.58 -18.70
N SER A 539 -20.94 13.14 -19.47
CA SER A 539 -19.55 13.59 -19.28
C SER A 539 -19.39 15.11 -19.45
N LYS A 540 -20.05 15.69 -20.46
CA LYS A 540 -20.06 17.15 -20.64
C LYS A 540 -20.73 17.88 -19.49
N GLU A 541 -21.84 17.34 -18.99
CA GLU A 541 -22.57 17.92 -17.87
C GLU A 541 -21.75 17.83 -16.59
N VAL A 542 -21.15 16.69 -16.29
CA VAL A 542 -20.26 16.50 -15.13
C VAL A 542 -19.08 17.49 -15.15
N GLN A 543 -18.46 17.72 -16.32
CA GLN A 543 -17.40 18.74 -16.45
C GLN A 543 -17.91 20.15 -16.17
N ARG A 544 -19.11 20.49 -16.67
CA ARG A 544 -19.77 21.78 -16.39
C ARG A 544 -20.06 21.93 -14.90
N LEU A 545 -20.66 20.93 -14.27
CA LEU A 545 -21.01 20.93 -12.84
C LEU A 545 -19.76 21.10 -11.97
N GLY A 546 -18.65 20.45 -12.31
CA GLY A 546 -17.37 20.64 -11.65
C GLY A 546 -16.98 22.12 -11.63
N SER A 547 -16.88 22.73 -12.81
CA SER A 547 -16.47 24.13 -12.94
C SER A 547 -17.46 25.11 -12.29
N ASP A 548 -18.76 24.86 -12.40
CA ASP A 548 -19.79 25.76 -11.87
C ASP A 548 -19.89 25.71 -10.34
N TYR A 549 -19.62 24.56 -9.72
CA TYR A 549 -19.76 24.35 -8.27
C TYR A 549 -18.44 24.18 -7.51
N ASP A 550 -17.27 24.31 -8.15
CA ASP A 550 -15.95 24.19 -7.49
C ASP A 550 -15.82 25.06 -6.23
N GLN A 551 -16.25 26.33 -6.33
CA GLN A 551 -16.18 27.26 -5.21
C GLN A 551 -17.16 26.87 -4.09
N GLU A 552 -18.37 26.43 -4.44
CA GLU A 552 -19.39 26.01 -3.47
C GLU A 552 -18.98 24.72 -2.76
N PHE A 553 -18.47 23.73 -3.50
CA PHE A 553 -17.93 22.49 -2.96
C PHE A 553 -16.81 22.77 -1.97
N THR A 554 -15.85 23.63 -2.34
CA THR A 554 -14.74 24.02 -1.45
C THR A 554 -15.26 24.63 -0.14
N LEU A 555 -16.30 25.47 -0.19
CA LEU A 555 -16.91 26.05 1.02
C LEU A 555 -17.69 25.02 1.85
N TRP A 556 -18.41 24.11 1.19
CA TRP A 556 -19.14 23.04 1.85
C TRP A 556 -18.20 22.06 2.56
N ILE A 557 -17.11 21.66 1.91
CA ILE A 557 -16.04 20.84 2.49
C ILE A 557 -15.46 21.50 3.75
N LYS A 558 -15.16 22.81 3.69
CA LYS A 558 -14.72 23.57 4.87
C LYS A 558 -15.78 23.58 5.99
N SER A 559 -17.06 23.64 5.65
CA SER A 559 -18.13 23.60 6.65
C SER A 559 -18.21 22.23 7.35
N LEU A 560 -18.07 21.13 6.61
CA LEU A 560 -18.03 19.79 7.18
C LEU A 560 -16.83 19.58 8.11
N ALA A 561 -15.68 20.15 7.78
CA ALA A 561 -14.49 20.12 8.65
C ALA A 561 -14.70 20.87 9.97
N ASN A 562 -15.57 21.90 9.97
CA ASN A 562 -15.85 22.76 11.13
C ASN A 562 -17.00 22.26 12.00
N ASP A 563 -17.91 21.43 11.47
CA ASP A 563 -19.07 20.88 12.19
C ASP A 563 -18.74 19.66 13.08
N LYS A 564 -17.51 19.61 13.63
CA LYS A 564 -17.02 18.54 14.55
C LYS A 564 -17.74 18.52 15.93
N GLY A 565 -18.96 19.06 16.04
CA GLY A 565 -19.67 19.30 17.31
C GLY A 565 -20.92 18.44 17.53
N GLN A 566 -20.88 17.65 18.61
CA GLN A 566 -21.95 16.87 19.28
C GLN A 566 -22.12 15.40 18.86
N GLU A 567 -21.30 14.54 19.46
CA GLU A 567 -21.57 13.11 19.64
C GLU A 567 -22.80 12.90 20.55
N PRO A 568 -23.76 12.01 20.20
CA PRO A 568 -24.69 11.45 21.16
C PRO A 568 -23.96 10.43 22.04
N GLU A 569 -23.97 10.68 23.34
CA GLU A 569 -23.51 9.76 24.38
C GLU A 569 -24.45 8.53 24.46
N SER A 570 -23.84 7.35 24.64
CA SER A 570 -24.39 6.03 25.02
C SER A 570 -24.88 5.06 23.93
N GLU A 571 -24.10 4.00 23.70
CA GLU A 571 -24.40 2.65 24.22
C GLU A 571 -23.06 1.92 24.51
N GLU A 572 -23.02 1.19 25.63
CA GLU A 572 -21.82 0.61 26.25
C GLU A 572 -20.98 -0.25 25.27
N ARG A 573 -19.76 0.20 24.96
CA ARG A 573 -18.70 -0.62 24.36
C ARG A 573 -17.67 -0.98 25.42
N PRO A 574 -17.14 -2.22 25.41
CA PRO A 574 -16.21 -2.70 26.43
C PRO A 574 -14.90 -1.91 26.36
N ASN A 575 -14.73 -1.00 27.33
CA ASN A 575 -13.50 -0.30 27.72
C ASN A 575 -12.41 -0.23 26.64
N SER A 576 -12.56 0.68 25.66
CA SER A 576 -11.46 1.08 24.80
C SER A 576 -10.39 1.74 25.68
N ASP A 577 -9.17 1.20 25.68
CA ASP A 577 -8.06 1.81 26.41
C ASP A 577 -7.86 3.27 25.98
N LYS A 578 -7.54 4.14 26.94
CA LYS A 578 -7.30 5.57 26.70
C LYS A 578 -6.15 5.71 25.70
N ILE A 579 -6.38 6.43 24.59
CA ILE A 579 -5.35 6.65 23.58
C ILE A 579 -4.18 7.43 24.19
N THR A 580 -2.97 6.91 24.04
CA THR A 580 -1.74 7.49 24.61
C THR A 580 -0.84 8.09 23.53
N GLU A 581 -0.09 9.14 23.87
CA GLU A 581 0.90 9.73 22.97
C GLU A 581 2.21 8.94 23.06
N MET A 582 2.84 8.72 21.90
CA MET A 582 4.18 8.19 21.77
C MET A 582 5.00 9.14 20.89
N SER A 583 6.18 9.54 21.37
CA SER A 583 7.05 10.44 20.61
C SER A 583 7.65 9.74 19.38
N LEU A 584 8.04 10.50 18.36
CA LEU A 584 8.90 9.99 17.29
C LEU A 584 10.24 9.52 17.83
N ASN A 585 10.85 8.57 17.12
CA ASN A 585 12.16 8.02 17.46
C ASN A 585 12.21 7.49 18.90
N SER A 586 11.11 6.88 19.35
CA SER A 586 10.96 6.35 20.71
C SER A 586 10.50 4.89 20.71
N SER A 587 10.54 4.25 21.87
CA SER A 587 10.05 2.88 22.04
C SER A 587 9.30 2.73 23.36
N ALA A 588 8.21 1.98 23.37
CA ALA A 588 7.40 1.66 24.55
C ALA A 588 7.07 0.17 24.61
N THR A 589 6.94 -0.40 25.80
CA THR A 589 6.64 -1.83 26.00
C THR A 589 5.23 -2.03 26.54
N TYR A 590 4.49 -2.97 25.95
CA TYR A 590 3.09 -3.26 26.24
C TYR A 590 2.90 -4.75 26.57
N SER A 591 1.77 -5.04 27.20
CA SER A 591 1.26 -6.40 27.46
C SER A 591 -0.25 -6.40 27.25
N ALA A 592 -0.81 -7.41 26.59
CA ALA A 592 -2.25 -7.50 26.40
C ALA A 592 -2.73 -8.95 26.52
N LYS A 593 -4.00 -9.13 26.91
CA LYS A 593 -4.67 -10.41 26.79
C LYS A 593 -5.10 -10.64 25.35
N LYS A 594 -5.50 -11.88 25.04
CA LYS A 594 -6.18 -12.20 23.78
C LYS A 594 -7.37 -11.27 23.54
N TYR A 595 -7.39 -10.67 22.36
CA TYR A 595 -8.30 -9.64 21.84
C TYR A 595 -8.34 -8.31 22.58
N GLN A 596 -7.38 -8.04 23.46
CA GLN A 596 -7.23 -6.72 24.07
C GLN A 596 -6.37 -5.81 23.18
N GLU A 597 -6.80 -4.57 22.98
CA GLU A 597 -6.10 -3.56 22.18
C GLU A 597 -5.49 -2.45 23.05
N HIS A 598 -4.31 -1.97 22.66
CA HIS A 598 -3.69 -0.74 23.17
C HIS A 598 -3.66 0.31 22.06
N LEU A 599 -4.25 1.47 22.34
CA LEU A 599 -4.34 2.57 21.39
C LEU A 599 -3.28 3.64 21.71
N PHE A 600 -2.53 4.05 20.69
CA PHE A 600 -1.58 5.15 20.80
C PHE A 600 -1.47 5.97 19.51
N TYR A 601 -0.87 7.15 19.58
CA TYR A 601 -0.59 7.98 18.41
C TYR A 601 0.82 8.56 18.43
N ILE A 602 1.34 8.91 17.26
CA ILE A 602 2.63 9.56 17.04
C ILE A 602 2.42 10.75 16.10
N ASP A 603 2.92 11.93 16.48
CA ASP A 603 2.89 13.13 15.64
C ASP A 603 4.14 13.21 14.75
N VAL A 604 3.91 13.28 13.43
CA VAL A 604 4.95 13.36 12.39
C VAL A 604 5.06 14.81 11.90
N PRO A 605 6.21 15.50 12.05
CA PRO A 605 6.39 16.87 11.59
C PRO A 605 6.63 16.96 10.08
N ASP A 606 6.63 18.19 9.54
CA ASP A 606 7.05 18.45 8.16
C ASP A 606 8.48 17.98 7.90
N ARG A 607 8.77 17.69 6.63
CA ARG A 607 10.09 17.26 6.14
C ARG A 607 10.58 15.92 6.69
N VAL A 608 9.66 15.09 7.18
CA VAL A 608 9.97 13.69 7.49
C VAL A 608 10.11 12.94 6.18
N THR A 609 11.29 12.46 5.84
CA THR A 609 11.53 11.71 4.59
C THR A 609 11.19 10.24 4.76
N GLU A 610 11.11 9.76 5.99
CA GLU A 610 10.79 8.37 6.31
C GLU A 610 10.08 8.25 7.67
N PHE A 611 9.06 7.40 7.77
CA PHE A 611 8.39 7.09 9.04
C PHE A 611 7.99 5.61 9.11
N LYS A 612 8.32 4.98 10.22
CA LYS A 612 8.09 3.56 10.49
C LYS A 612 7.64 3.34 11.92
N VAL A 613 6.70 2.43 12.14
CA VAL A 613 6.37 1.87 13.45
C VAL A 613 6.46 0.35 13.40
N SER A 614 7.12 -0.25 14.38
CA SER A 614 7.36 -1.70 14.43
C SER A 614 7.17 -2.27 15.82
N ILE A 615 6.85 -3.57 15.92
CA ILE A 615 6.66 -4.27 17.19
C ILE A 615 7.58 -5.48 17.34
N LYS A 616 8.19 -5.69 18.54
CA LYS A 616 8.88 -6.94 18.97
C LYS A 616 8.28 -7.53 20.21
N GLY A 617 7.98 -8.81 20.22
CA GLY A 617 7.79 -9.44 21.51
C GLY A 617 7.57 -10.94 21.48
N ASP A 618 7.12 -11.40 22.65
CA ASP A 618 6.51 -12.71 22.81
C ASP A 618 5.02 -12.65 22.47
N GLY A 619 4.39 -13.82 22.33
CA GLY A 619 2.96 -13.92 22.01
C GLY A 619 2.64 -13.55 20.56
N ASP A 620 1.37 -13.28 20.32
CA ASP A 620 0.78 -13.04 18.99
C ASP A 620 0.07 -11.69 19.00
N ALA A 621 0.81 -10.65 18.62
CA ALA A 621 0.36 -9.27 18.64
C ALA A 621 0.38 -8.72 17.23
N ASP A 622 -0.69 -8.04 16.85
CA ASP A 622 -0.87 -7.46 15.54
C ASP A 622 -0.82 -5.94 15.64
N LEU A 623 -0.22 -5.29 14.64
CA LEU A 623 -0.15 -3.85 14.54
C LEU A 623 -1.08 -3.35 13.44
N TYR A 624 -1.96 -2.43 13.82
CA TYR A 624 -2.88 -1.75 12.93
C TYR A 624 -2.60 -0.25 13.00
N ALA A 625 -2.64 0.46 11.89
CA ALA A 625 -2.42 1.89 11.86
C ALA A 625 -3.38 2.62 10.94
N SER A 626 -3.58 3.89 11.23
CA SER A 626 -4.30 4.82 10.38
C SER A 626 -3.83 6.25 10.61
N TYR A 627 -3.95 7.10 9.60
CA TYR A 627 -3.53 8.49 9.61
C TYR A 627 -4.74 9.43 9.89
N ASP A 628 -4.65 10.35 10.85
CA ASP A 628 -5.75 11.13 11.52
C ASP A 628 -7.01 10.36 11.95
N ARG A 629 -6.97 9.04 12.04
CA ARG A 629 -8.08 8.29 12.65
C ARG A 629 -7.56 7.27 13.59
N VAL A 630 -8.28 7.05 14.68
CA VAL A 630 -8.00 5.94 15.59
C VAL A 630 -8.05 4.64 14.80
N ALA A 631 -6.95 3.90 14.81
CA ALA A 631 -6.92 2.54 14.28
C ALA A 631 -7.50 1.59 15.33
N HIS A 632 -8.26 0.61 14.88
CA HIS A 632 -8.70 -0.55 15.65
C HIS A 632 -8.33 -1.81 14.87
N TYR A 633 -8.27 -2.97 15.53
CA TYR A 633 -8.03 -4.24 14.83
C TYR A 633 -9.12 -4.62 13.81
N PHE A 634 -10.30 -4.00 13.92
CA PHE A 634 -11.44 -4.18 13.02
C PHE A 634 -11.70 -2.97 12.10
N ASP A 635 -10.95 -1.86 12.26
CA ASP A 635 -11.09 -0.64 11.45
C ASP A 635 -9.74 0.08 11.37
N TYR A 636 -9.04 -0.10 10.25
CA TYR A 636 -7.70 0.43 10.03
C TYR A 636 -7.45 0.77 8.56
N GLU A 637 -6.40 1.55 8.27
CA GLU A 637 -5.97 1.86 6.90
C GLU A 637 -4.90 0.90 6.41
N THR A 638 -3.99 0.56 7.31
CA THR A 638 -2.92 -0.38 7.04
C THR A 638 -2.67 -1.23 8.25
N ALA A 639 -2.24 -2.46 8.01
CA ALA A 639 -1.89 -3.39 9.06
C ALA A 639 -0.72 -4.25 8.60
N ASP A 640 0.03 -4.73 9.57
CA ASP A 640 0.90 -5.87 9.41
C ASP A 640 0.55 -6.84 10.54
N TYR A 641 0.36 -8.11 10.19
CA TYR A 641 -0.04 -9.16 11.13
C TYR A 641 0.60 -10.48 10.74
N LYS A 642 1.07 -11.24 11.73
CA LYS A 642 1.66 -12.57 11.53
C LYS A 642 1.11 -13.53 12.57
N VAL A 643 0.65 -14.68 12.12
CA VAL A 643 0.07 -15.68 13.02
C VAL A 643 1.17 -16.25 13.92
N GLY A 644 0.95 -16.21 15.23
CA GLY A 644 1.85 -16.82 16.22
C GLY A 644 3.16 -16.06 16.48
N ALA A 645 3.28 -14.80 16.03
CA ALA A 645 4.46 -13.97 16.27
C ALA A 645 4.06 -12.53 16.60
N SER A 646 4.99 -11.77 17.19
CA SER A 646 4.88 -10.32 17.41
C SER A 646 6.08 -9.63 16.76
N ASN A 647 6.13 -9.65 15.43
CA ASN A 647 7.20 -9.10 14.59
C ASN A 647 6.71 -8.43 13.30
N GLU A 648 5.87 -7.40 13.50
CA GLU A 648 5.17 -6.62 12.49
C GLU A 648 5.80 -5.23 12.36
N ALA A 649 5.77 -4.66 11.16
CA ALA A 649 6.21 -3.29 10.90
C ALA A 649 5.35 -2.61 9.82
N ILE A 650 4.91 -1.40 10.13
CA ILE A 650 4.20 -0.52 9.20
C ILE A 650 5.15 0.61 8.81
N ILE A 651 5.33 0.79 7.51
CA ILE A 651 6.15 1.85 6.92
C ILE A 651 5.20 2.79 6.18
N PHE A 652 5.34 4.09 6.41
CA PHE A 652 4.56 5.12 5.75
C PHE A 652 5.40 5.73 4.64
N GLU A 653 4.92 5.61 3.41
CA GLU A 653 5.63 6.08 2.23
C GLU A 653 5.56 7.60 2.10
N PRO A 654 6.67 8.28 1.78
CA PRO A 654 6.66 9.68 1.38
C PRO A 654 5.88 9.90 0.08
N GLN A 655 5.30 11.09 -0.05
CA GLN A 655 4.57 11.56 -1.22
C GLN A 655 5.54 11.90 -2.37
N ASP A 656 4.99 12.36 -3.50
CA ASP A 656 5.76 12.77 -4.69
C ASP A 656 6.76 13.92 -4.41
N ASP A 657 6.54 14.68 -3.34
CA ASP A 657 7.44 15.74 -2.86
C ASP A 657 8.64 15.22 -2.04
N GLY A 658 8.68 13.92 -1.76
CA GLY A 658 9.75 13.27 -1.01
C GLY A 658 9.54 13.21 0.51
N PHE A 659 8.39 13.67 1.04
CA PHE A 659 8.10 13.67 2.47
C PHE A 659 6.89 12.83 2.85
N VAL A 660 6.99 12.13 3.98
CA VAL A 660 5.89 11.47 4.66
C VAL A 660 4.90 12.53 5.09
N VAL A 661 3.61 12.22 4.94
CA VAL A 661 2.55 13.15 5.27
C VAL A 661 2.68 13.59 6.74
N PRO A 662 2.88 14.89 7.01
CA PRO A 662 2.94 15.40 8.37
C PRO A 662 1.57 15.26 9.03
N GLY A 663 1.55 15.05 10.34
CA GLY A 663 0.32 14.93 11.13
C GLY A 663 0.33 13.70 12.04
N ARG A 664 -0.86 13.38 12.57
CA ARG A 664 -0.99 12.38 13.63
C ARG A 664 -1.30 11.00 13.07
N TYR A 665 -0.49 10.02 13.43
CA TYR A 665 -0.69 8.61 13.09
C TYR A 665 -1.14 7.86 14.32
N TYR A 666 -2.27 7.17 14.23
CA TYR A 666 -2.80 6.35 15.32
C TYR A 666 -2.54 4.87 15.04
N PHE A 667 -2.37 4.12 16.12
CA PHE A 667 -2.03 2.72 16.10
C PHE A 667 -2.89 1.95 17.11
N SER A 668 -3.30 0.75 16.72
CA SER A 668 -3.83 -0.28 17.61
C SER A 668 -2.85 -1.43 17.65
N LEU A 669 -2.35 -1.73 18.85
CA LEU A 669 -1.60 -2.94 19.14
C LEU A 669 -2.55 -3.94 19.80
N THR A 670 -2.93 -4.99 19.09
CA THR A 670 -3.94 -5.94 19.56
C THR A 670 -3.37 -7.35 19.70
N GLY A 671 -3.66 -8.02 20.81
CA GLY A 671 -3.29 -9.42 20.98
C GLY A 671 -4.23 -10.34 20.22
N ARG A 672 -3.78 -11.02 19.16
CA ARG A 672 -4.51 -12.14 18.56
C ARG A 672 -4.49 -13.37 19.49
N ASP A 673 -3.41 -13.50 20.25
CA ASP A 673 -3.34 -14.24 21.51
C ASP A 673 -2.70 -13.34 22.59
N SER A 674 -2.63 -13.80 23.84
CA SER A 674 -2.01 -13.00 24.90
C SER A 674 -0.51 -12.81 24.68
N PHE A 675 -0.01 -11.60 24.95
CA PHE A 675 1.41 -11.28 24.96
C PHE A 675 1.80 -10.54 26.25
N HIS A 676 3.05 -10.68 26.69
CA HIS A 676 3.51 -10.12 27.96
C HIS A 676 4.54 -9.00 27.79
N LYS A 677 5.26 -8.98 26.67
CA LYS A 677 6.33 -8.03 26.43
C LYS A 677 6.51 -7.75 24.94
N VAL A 678 5.64 -6.89 24.41
CA VAL A 678 5.76 -6.35 23.05
C VAL A 678 6.26 -4.92 23.08
N ILE A 679 7.41 -4.66 22.45
CA ILE A 679 8.06 -3.36 22.29
C ILE A 679 7.58 -2.74 20.98
N VAL A 680 6.80 -1.67 21.05
CA VAL A 680 6.54 -0.77 19.93
C VAL A 680 7.71 0.19 19.78
N SER A 681 8.21 0.39 18.57
CA SER A 681 9.27 1.36 18.25
C SER A 681 8.86 2.21 17.05
N SER A 682 8.95 3.53 17.20
CA SER A 682 8.77 4.51 16.12
C SER A 682 10.13 4.99 15.63
N VAL A 683 10.29 5.11 14.31
CA VAL A 683 11.51 5.63 13.66
C VAL A 683 11.08 6.63 12.59
N ALA A 684 11.67 7.81 12.58
CA ALA A 684 11.49 8.80 11.54
C ALA A 684 12.79 9.53 11.20
N GLU A 685 13.01 9.75 9.90
CA GLU A 685 14.08 10.60 9.38
C GLU A 685 13.51 11.96 9.02
N ILE A 686 14.18 13.03 9.46
CA ILE A 686 13.76 14.42 9.21
C ILE A 686 14.90 15.08 8.43
N GLU A 687 14.60 15.63 7.26
CA GLU A 687 15.58 16.33 6.42
C GLU A 687 16.14 17.57 7.16
N ALA A 688 17.46 17.65 7.30
CA ALA A 688 18.14 18.77 7.94
C ALA A 688 18.38 19.92 6.94
N VAL A 689 18.13 21.16 7.37
CA VAL A 689 18.48 22.37 6.62
C VAL A 689 19.90 22.82 6.98
N GLU A 690 20.77 23.06 5.99
CA GLU A 690 22.12 23.60 6.22
C GLU A 690 22.07 24.99 6.88
N ASP A 691 22.80 25.08 7.98
CA ASP A 691 23.05 26.17 8.92
C ASP A 691 22.85 27.62 8.41
N SER A 692 21.71 28.21 8.76
CA SER A 692 21.63 29.61 9.19
C SER A 692 20.79 29.67 10.47
N SER A 693 21.40 30.15 11.53
CA SER A 693 20.88 30.23 12.90
C SER A 693 19.38 30.59 13.03
N GLN A 694 18.67 29.75 13.79
CA GLN A 694 17.31 29.91 14.37
C GLN A 694 16.10 29.83 13.41
N ASN A 695 15.69 28.60 13.08
CA ASN A 695 14.36 28.28 12.53
C ASN A 695 13.34 27.77 13.57
N TYR A 696 13.70 27.77 14.86
CA TYR A 696 12.72 27.47 15.91
C TYR A 696 12.00 28.76 16.29
N PRO A 697 10.66 28.75 16.34
CA PRO A 697 9.89 29.80 16.97
C PRO A 697 10.43 30.18 18.33
N THR A 698 10.82 31.44 18.49
CA THR A 698 11.18 31.97 19.81
C THR A 698 9.96 32.60 20.44
N VAL A 699 9.59 32.17 21.65
CA VAL A 699 8.52 32.82 22.40
C VAL A 699 9.12 33.94 23.24
N LEU A 700 8.69 35.18 22.99
CA LEU A 700 9.08 36.32 23.81
C LEU A 700 8.17 36.43 25.04
N GLU A 701 8.74 36.80 26.18
CA GLU A 701 7.93 37.25 27.31
C GLU A 701 7.33 38.63 27.01
N ASN A 702 6.14 38.89 27.56
CA ASN A 702 5.44 40.14 27.34
C ASN A 702 6.29 41.37 27.74
N GLY A 703 6.58 42.24 26.78
CA GLY A 703 7.36 43.47 26.95
C GLY A 703 8.89 43.27 26.92
N GLN A 704 9.37 42.04 26.72
CA GLN A 704 10.80 41.76 26.59
C GLN A 704 11.33 42.37 25.28
N THR A 705 12.52 42.99 25.36
CA THR A 705 13.24 43.50 24.19
C THR A 705 14.41 42.59 23.86
N GLU A 706 14.50 42.13 22.63
CA GLU A 706 15.60 41.29 22.14
C GLU A 706 16.25 41.87 20.88
N ILE A 707 17.54 41.62 20.71
CA ILE A 707 18.24 41.93 19.46
C ILE A 707 18.19 40.68 18.58
N ILE A 708 17.36 40.73 17.53
CA ILE A 708 17.19 39.66 16.56
C ILE A 708 18.06 39.91 15.33
N THR A 709 18.56 38.85 14.71
CA THR A 709 19.21 38.90 13.41
C THR A 709 18.33 38.17 12.41
N VAL A 710 17.77 38.87 11.42
CA VAL A 710 16.91 38.27 10.39
C VAL A 710 17.71 38.11 9.10
N ASP A 711 17.90 36.86 8.70
CA ASP A 711 18.59 36.43 7.49
C ASP A 711 17.70 35.40 6.78
N GLY A 712 16.96 35.82 5.75
CA GLY A 712 15.81 35.06 5.27
C GLY A 712 14.59 35.28 6.15
N VAL A 713 14.16 34.29 6.94
CA VAL A 713 12.91 34.36 7.71
C VAL A 713 13.15 34.10 9.21
N TYR A 714 12.47 34.84 10.09
CA TYR A 714 12.58 34.71 11.55
C TYR A 714 11.21 34.68 12.24
N TYR A 715 10.99 33.69 13.10
CA TYR A 715 9.70 33.40 13.74
C TYR A 715 9.68 33.72 15.24
N VAL A 716 8.73 34.55 15.67
CA VAL A 716 8.52 34.94 17.08
C VAL A 716 7.07 34.74 17.51
N GLY A 717 6.84 34.15 18.67
CA GLY A 717 5.51 34.01 19.28
C GLY A 717 5.38 34.87 20.54
N LEU A 718 4.19 35.42 20.79
CA LEU A 718 3.83 36.00 22.09
C LEU A 718 2.54 35.36 22.57
N TYR A 719 2.51 34.85 23.79
CA TYR A 719 1.25 34.41 24.40
C TYR A 719 0.49 35.62 24.95
N VAL A 720 -0.76 35.75 24.53
CA VAL A 720 -1.70 36.78 24.95
C VAL A 720 -2.66 36.13 25.95
N ASP A 721 -2.58 36.53 27.22
CA ASP A 721 -3.33 35.89 28.31
C ASP A 721 -4.83 36.25 28.31
N GLU A 722 -5.20 37.42 27.77
CA GLU A 722 -6.58 37.90 27.69
C GLU A 722 -6.79 38.79 26.45
N PRO A 723 -8.03 38.96 25.94
CA PRO A 723 -8.25 39.82 24.78
C PRO A 723 -7.78 41.27 25.03
N GLY A 724 -6.98 41.82 24.11
CA GLY A 724 -6.43 43.18 24.25
C GLY A 724 -5.46 43.59 23.15
N THR A 725 -4.95 44.82 23.25
CA THR A 725 -4.08 45.42 22.24
C THR A 725 -2.64 44.90 22.33
N VAL A 726 -2.16 44.23 21.29
CA VAL A 726 -0.74 43.86 21.16
C VAL A 726 0.01 44.97 20.41
N ASN A 727 1.18 45.36 20.93
CA ASN A 727 2.05 46.39 20.39
C ASN A 727 3.41 45.78 20.03
N VAL A 728 3.81 45.91 18.77
CA VAL A 728 5.10 45.47 18.23
C VAL A 728 5.93 46.70 17.89
N SER A 729 7.14 46.78 18.42
CA SER A 729 8.13 47.81 18.14
C SER A 729 9.37 47.18 17.53
N VAL A 730 9.77 47.65 16.34
CA VAL A 730 10.98 47.19 15.65
C VAL A 730 11.88 48.36 15.34
N LYS A 731 13.15 48.27 15.77
CA LYS A 731 14.15 49.31 15.60
C LYS A 731 15.47 48.74 15.06
N PRO A 732 16.04 49.29 13.97
CA PRO A 732 17.36 48.89 13.48
C PRO A 732 18.48 49.20 14.49
N VAL A 733 19.49 48.32 14.60
CA VAL A 733 20.62 48.50 15.53
C VAL A 733 21.82 49.19 14.87
N ASP A 734 21.89 49.21 13.54
CA ASP A 734 23.01 49.75 12.75
C ASP A 734 22.56 50.68 11.59
N ASP A 735 23.45 51.59 11.16
CA ASP A 735 23.19 52.63 10.13
C ASP A 735 22.99 52.08 8.69
N LYS A 736 22.89 50.76 8.54
CA LYS A 736 22.60 50.09 7.26
C LYS A 736 21.09 49.99 7.07
N HIS A 737 20.50 51.00 6.45
CA HIS A 737 19.07 50.98 6.10
C HIS A 737 18.76 49.93 5.02
N GLY A 738 17.79 49.04 5.30
CA GLY A 738 17.24 48.04 4.36
C GLY A 738 15.95 47.42 4.89
N ASN A 739 15.06 47.01 3.97
CA ASN A 739 13.68 46.59 4.28
C ASN A 739 13.62 45.21 4.92
N ILE A 740 12.80 45.10 5.97
CA ILE A 740 12.27 43.83 6.47
C ILE A 740 10.75 43.87 6.38
N ASP A 741 10.14 42.76 5.97
CA ASP A 741 8.70 42.57 5.98
C ASP A 741 8.29 41.85 7.26
N LEU A 742 7.21 42.29 7.91
CA LEU A 742 6.62 41.61 9.06
C LEU A 742 5.21 41.12 8.70
N TYR A 743 4.96 39.85 8.98
CA TYR A 743 3.67 39.18 8.83
C TYR A 743 3.20 38.68 10.18
N ILE A 744 1.95 38.92 10.52
CA ILE A 744 1.39 38.54 11.80
C ILE A 744 0.21 37.60 11.55
N GLY A 745 0.21 36.47 12.24
CA GLY A 745 -0.88 35.52 12.27
C GLY A 745 -1.40 35.38 13.69
N LEU A 746 -2.71 35.47 13.85
CA LEU A 746 -3.36 35.45 15.17
C LEU A 746 -3.57 34.03 15.69
N ASP A 747 -3.61 33.04 14.79
CA ASP A 747 -3.88 31.64 15.11
C ASP A 747 -2.84 30.66 14.54
N ALA A 748 -1.96 31.10 13.64
CA ALA A 748 -0.87 30.30 13.07
C ALA A 748 0.28 31.20 12.57
N TRP A 749 1.44 30.62 12.23
CA TRP A 749 2.54 31.36 11.60
C TRP A 749 2.12 31.99 10.28
N ALA A 750 2.50 33.26 10.11
CA ALA A 750 2.20 34.00 8.89
C ALA A 750 3.36 33.94 7.90
N SER A 751 3.09 34.13 6.61
CA SER A 751 4.06 34.23 5.53
C SER A 751 3.67 35.36 4.58
N LYS A 752 4.48 35.62 3.55
CA LYS A 752 4.15 36.60 2.50
C LYS A 752 2.86 36.30 1.74
N GLU A 753 2.50 35.02 1.66
CA GLU A 753 1.35 34.52 0.89
C GLU A 753 0.12 34.28 1.77
N ASN A 754 0.30 34.16 3.09
CA ASN A 754 -0.77 33.87 4.04
C ASN A 754 -0.50 34.53 5.40
N PHE A 755 -1.21 35.62 5.71
CA PHE A 755 -1.09 36.37 6.96
C PHE A 755 -2.44 36.96 7.36
N ASP A 756 -2.65 37.19 8.65
CA ASP A 756 -3.85 37.92 9.12
C ASP A 756 -3.62 39.42 9.07
N ILE A 757 -2.42 39.88 9.41
CA ILE A 757 -2.06 41.30 9.43
C ILE A 757 -0.69 41.49 8.76
N PRO A 758 -0.59 42.31 7.70
CA PRO A 758 0.69 42.62 7.07
C PRO A 758 1.31 43.92 7.57
N ALA A 759 2.65 43.98 7.59
CA ALA A 759 3.43 45.18 7.80
C ALA A 759 4.70 45.20 6.93
N TYR A 760 4.57 45.72 5.71
CA TYR A 760 5.65 45.76 4.70
C TYR A 760 6.63 46.93 4.87
N ASP A 761 7.81 46.79 4.26
CA ASP A 761 8.81 47.86 4.03
C ASP A 761 9.23 48.63 5.29
N ILE A 762 9.67 47.92 6.33
CA ILE A 762 10.15 48.54 7.58
C ILE A 762 11.55 49.15 7.34
N LEU A 763 11.59 50.41 6.88
CA LEU A 763 12.82 51.19 6.62
C LEU A 763 13.37 51.92 7.86
N ASP A 764 12.47 52.38 8.72
CA ASP A 764 12.74 53.18 9.93
C ASP A 764 11.81 52.71 11.08
N TYR A 765 12.13 53.11 12.32
CA TYR A 765 11.39 52.80 13.56
C TYR A 765 9.87 52.64 13.33
N LYS A 766 9.36 51.42 13.45
CA LYS A 766 7.94 51.11 13.17
C LYS A 766 7.25 50.53 14.38
N TYR A 767 6.03 51.00 14.60
CA TYR A 767 5.11 50.52 15.61
C TYR A 767 3.89 49.91 14.89
N VAL A 768 3.60 48.65 15.19
CA VAL A 768 2.39 47.96 14.72
C VAL A 768 1.56 47.64 15.96
N ASN A 769 0.27 48.00 15.94
CA ASN A 769 -0.66 47.58 16.97
C ASN A 769 -1.91 46.92 16.38
N PHE A 770 -2.44 45.95 17.09
CA PHE A 770 -3.66 45.23 16.70
C PHE A 770 -4.32 44.60 17.93
N GLU A 771 -5.59 44.24 17.79
CA GLU A 771 -6.38 43.62 18.86
C GLU A 771 -6.34 42.10 18.74
N ALA A 772 -5.90 41.41 19.79
CA ALA A 772 -6.08 39.98 19.94
C ALA A 772 -7.46 39.73 20.58
N SER A 773 -8.37 39.07 19.87
CA SER A 773 -9.78 38.92 20.28
C SER A 773 -10.05 37.76 21.24
N LYS A 774 -9.07 36.88 21.46
CA LYS A 774 -9.12 35.72 22.35
C LYS A 774 -7.73 35.44 22.95
N PRO A 775 -7.63 34.79 24.13
CA PRO A 775 -6.36 34.31 24.66
C PRO A 775 -5.72 33.28 23.73
N GLY A 776 -4.40 33.32 23.58
CA GLY A 776 -3.67 32.41 22.71
C GLY A 776 -2.32 32.97 22.26
N TYR A 777 -1.55 32.15 21.55
CA TYR A 777 -0.32 32.60 20.92
C TYR A 777 -0.63 33.44 19.69
N VAL A 778 0.05 34.57 19.58
CA VAL A 778 0.13 35.36 18.36
C VAL A 778 1.51 35.18 17.75
N TYR A 779 1.55 35.03 16.43
CA TYR A 779 2.71 34.58 15.67
C TYR A 779 3.20 35.69 14.74
N PHE A 780 4.51 35.95 14.77
CA PHE A 780 5.17 37.02 14.03
C PHE A 780 6.28 36.43 13.15
N THR A 781 6.23 36.73 11.87
CA THR A 781 7.20 36.27 10.88
C THR A 781 7.88 37.46 10.24
N PHE A 782 9.18 37.54 10.37
CA PHE A 782 10.01 38.57 9.78
C PHE A 782 10.72 38.01 8.55
N ASP A 783 10.74 38.73 7.43
CA ASP A 783 11.34 38.27 6.17
C ASP A 783 12.27 39.36 5.58
N SER A 784 13.54 39.02 5.38
CA SER A 784 14.55 39.86 4.73
C SER A 784 14.95 39.26 3.38
N VAL A 785 14.59 39.95 2.30
CA VAL A 785 14.69 39.43 0.92
C VAL A 785 16.09 39.50 0.31
N ALA A 786 17.07 40.16 0.95
CA ALA A 786 18.36 40.42 0.29
C ALA A 786 19.62 40.32 1.15
N ASP A 787 19.58 40.54 2.48
CA ASP A 787 20.77 40.45 3.35
C ASP A 787 20.37 40.19 4.81
N SER A 788 21.26 39.56 5.60
CA SER A 788 21.19 39.51 7.06
C SER A 788 21.14 40.90 7.71
N ARG A 789 20.23 41.12 8.66
CA ARG A 789 19.97 42.42 9.33
C ARG A 789 19.67 42.27 10.82
N LYS A 790 20.03 43.28 11.64
CA LYS A 790 19.83 43.25 13.09
C LYS A 790 18.85 44.32 13.58
N PHE A 791 17.87 43.89 14.39
CA PHE A 791 16.83 44.76 14.95
C PHE A 791 16.66 44.52 16.46
N GLU A 792 16.39 45.59 17.21
CA GLU A 792 15.73 45.53 18.51
C GLU A 792 14.23 45.30 18.28
N LEU A 793 13.72 44.16 18.74
CA LEU A 793 12.31 43.78 18.72
C LEU A 793 11.76 43.81 20.14
N THR A 794 10.64 44.51 20.33
CA THR A 794 9.84 44.47 21.56
C THR A 794 8.40 44.17 21.20
N ILE A 795 7.79 43.16 21.82
CA ILE A 795 6.36 42.87 21.66
C ILE A 795 5.70 42.88 23.04
N SER A 796 4.64 43.67 23.20
CA SER A 796 3.91 43.77 24.45
C SER A 796 2.40 43.66 24.25
N HIS A 797 1.73 42.88 25.08
CA HIS A 797 0.28 42.72 25.17
C HIS A 797 -0.27 43.41 26.43
#